data_AF-A0A2E2RD02-F1
#
_entry.id   AF-A0A2E2RD02-F1
#
_cell.length_a   1.000
_cell.length_b   1.000
_cell.length_c   1.000
_cell.angle_alpha   90.00
_cell.angle_beta   90.00
_cell.angle_gamma   90.00
#
_symmetry.space_group_name_H-M   'P 1'
#
loop_
_entity.id
_entity.type
_entity.pdbx_description
1 polymer ?
#
loop_
_entity_poly.entity_id
_entity_poly.type
_entity_poly.pdbx_seq_one_letter_code
_entity_poly.pdbx_strand_id
1 'polypeptide(L)'
;ALNSKETASKDFGMPDNFVVTRYKPAEYESGVPGRYNPSFLDFYRGEQETTTFNDSYYGFRITNVVSRLPFSELPNPDLDNNESNLQSGLVKVKAKNLDLRNARIRAEGGIRIETDHLISSTNAVLDSQNLSLSLGSTNGILVITNMVQESVERFSGGVEAYSVTWGNNYRTTGADLISRGKIFSVEDPAAEVTVNLRYHFFVIDAYLNSEIPVTVTDLTVNSDKVVIKDAMRITELLTVNANSLSIHRDINLGKETFLGSRILSKIDGQAGWDNKVAPNLEHFTNFATVRMPSQAKYGSDRINSYDSWVNEGTISAQDIFIDADYAENSGLLETEATVDIKAKQLVLQNGKINTGESLRISAENFKMRFQTNLVETQLVLNVSNVLSDGGVGAQNSITVGRGMALRQKPASGDLLGTEIIATAGDFVNQGIDWNSDDYGVSVKGFENNAALGKLILKNSKLSKFEFHGSEDGENAIYIDHLEFVGLTKDDVAKGIIPVLDIKEGFKVYFASSNLPAEEIDGMYDGRLRWVKEYPGHNSSMPLYISGTDKTIRVNRSFRQSITYDTDNDGIANGYDLTPFGNGIPKISSVILDQGNIINIKWMGLPSSLYRIEYKERIGGAGWKLLTEYYNDEYIVKEIVHQEVLSNKRNSKFYRVLYVE
;
A
#
# COMPACT_ATOMS: atom_id res chain seq x y z
N ALA A 1 44.14 -42.15 8.39
CA ALA A 1 44.73 -41.75 9.67
C ALA A 1 46.17 -41.30 9.45
N LEU A 2 46.42 -39.98 9.47
CA LEU A 2 47.72 -39.36 9.76
C LEU A 2 47.52 -37.83 9.80
N ASN A 3 47.58 -37.30 11.03
CA ASN A 3 48.03 -35.96 11.41
C ASN A 3 47.24 -34.71 10.94
N SER A 4 46.02 -34.50 11.48
CA SER A 4 45.73 -33.15 11.99
C SER A 4 46.51 -32.99 13.30
N LYS A 5 47.79 -32.64 13.18
CA LYS A 5 48.59 -32.29 14.34
C LYS A 5 48.07 -30.94 14.82
N GLU A 6 47.28 -30.96 15.89
CA GLU A 6 46.92 -29.76 16.64
C GLU A 6 48.24 -29.13 17.13
N THR A 7 48.75 -28.21 16.33
CA THR A 7 49.92 -27.42 16.66
C THR A 7 49.36 -26.04 16.90
N ALA A 8 49.06 -25.74 18.17
CA ALA A 8 49.00 -24.37 18.65
C ALA A 8 50.37 -23.75 18.36
N SER A 9 50.54 -23.15 17.19
CA SER A 9 51.76 -22.40 16.90
C SER A 9 51.68 -21.11 17.72
N LYS A 10 52.59 -21.00 18.68
CA LYS A 10 53.21 -19.78 19.21
C LYS A 10 52.78 -18.47 18.54
N ASP A 11 52.53 -17.46 19.38
CA ASP A 11 52.41 -16.03 19.08
C ASP A 11 52.97 -15.66 17.70
N PHE A 12 52.07 -15.50 16.74
CA PHE A 12 52.31 -14.63 15.62
C PHE A 12 51.74 -13.28 16.04
N GLY A 13 52.57 -12.24 16.06
CA GLY A 13 52.17 -10.89 16.45
C GLY A 13 50.95 -10.45 15.66
N MET A 14 49.79 -10.51 16.30
CA MET A 14 48.52 -10.01 15.80
C MET A 14 48.18 -8.78 16.63
N PRO A 15 47.64 -7.71 16.04
CA PRO A 15 47.13 -6.60 16.81
C PRO A 15 46.11 -7.09 17.86
N ASP A 16 46.22 -6.63 19.11
CA ASP A 16 45.41 -7.07 20.27
C ASP A 16 43.87 -6.94 20.08
N ASN A 17 43.43 -6.27 19.01
CA ASN A 17 42.03 -6.00 18.70
C ASN A 17 41.40 -6.98 17.69
N PHE A 18 42.15 -7.96 17.19
CA PHE A 18 41.60 -9.02 16.33
C PHE A 18 41.76 -10.38 17.00
N VAL A 19 40.81 -11.28 16.76
CA VAL A 19 40.98 -12.70 17.08
C VAL A 19 40.77 -13.53 15.82
N VAL A 20 41.79 -14.31 15.46
CA VAL A 20 41.70 -15.33 14.42
C VAL A 20 41.55 -16.67 15.12
N THR A 21 40.34 -17.22 15.15
CA THR A 21 40.10 -18.58 15.61
C THR A 21 40.12 -19.55 14.42
N ARG A 22 40.94 -20.60 14.50
CA ARG A 22 40.87 -21.75 13.59
C ARG A 22 39.88 -22.76 14.18
N TYR A 23 38.59 -22.48 14.05
CA TYR A 23 37.54 -23.44 14.39
C TYR A 23 36.99 -24.06 13.09
N LYS A 24 36.59 -25.33 13.13
CA LYS A 24 35.82 -25.96 12.06
C LYS A 24 34.37 -25.49 12.26
N PRO A 25 33.83 -24.55 11.44
CA PRO A 25 32.47 -24.03 11.65
C PRO A 25 31.45 -25.18 11.76
N ALA A 26 30.31 -24.98 12.43
CA ALA A 26 29.29 -26.02 12.55
C ALA A 26 28.80 -26.49 11.16
N GLU A 27 28.86 -25.59 10.19
CA GLU A 27 28.64 -25.76 8.76
C GLU A 27 29.68 -26.65 8.08
N TYR A 28 30.79 -27.01 8.73
CA TYR A 28 31.76 -28.01 8.25
C TYR A 28 31.68 -29.32 9.05
N GLU A 29 31.17 -29.31 10.29
CA GLU A 29 30.82 -30.54 11.02
C GLU A 29 29.60 -31.24 10.40
N SER A 30 28.61 -30.45 9.98
CA SER A 30 27.35 -30.91 9.39
C SER A 30 27.15 -30.46 7.94
N GLY A 31 28.12 -29.71 7.38
CA GLY A 31 28.14 -29.33 5.97
C GLY A 31 28.13 -30.51 5.05
N VAL A 32 27.31 -30.42 4.02
CA VAL A 32 27.48 -31.27 2.85
C VAL A 32 28.79 -30.82 2.21
N PRO A 33 29.78 -31.72 2.00
CA PRO A 33 30.93 -31.42 1.15
C PRO A 33 30.43 -30.79 -0.15
N GLY A 34 31.22 -29.91 -0.77
CA GLY A 34 30.85 -29.33 -2.06
C GLY A 34 30.28 -30.42 -2.98
N ARG A 35 29.19 -30.12 -3.69
CA ARG A 35 28.41 -31.13 -4.47
C ARG A 35 29.27 -31.92 -5.46
N TYR A 36 30.43 -31.39 -5.78
CA TYR A 36 31.43 -32.03 -6.58
C TYR A 36 32.43 -32.77 -5.69
N ASN A 37 32.33 -34.09 -5.69
CA ASN A 37 33.41 -34.95 -5.22
C ASN A 37 34.29 -35.24 -6.45
N PRO A 38 35.53 -34.72 -6.51
CA PRO A 38 36.36 -34.91 -7.69
C PRO A 38 36.55 -36.39 -7.99
N SER A 39 36.16 -36.81 -9.18
CA SER A 39 36.44 -38.14 -9.69
C SER A 39 37.91 -38.24 -10.07
N PHE A 40 38.48 -39.44 -9.98
CA PHE A 40 39.82 -39.70 -10.54
C PHE A 40 39.88 -39.40 -12.05
N LEU A 41 38.73 -39.41 -12.74
CA LEU A 41 38.60 -39.04 -14.16
C LEU A 41 38.74 -37.54 -14.40
N ASP A 42 38.34 -36.70 -13.45
CA ASP A 42 38.35 -35.24 -13.62
C ASP A 42 39.77 -34.66 -13.64
N PHE A 43 40.72 -35.40 -13.04
CA PHE A 43 42.15 -35.06 -12.99
C PHE A 43 43.03 -36.03 -13.79
N TYR A 44 42.40 -36.85 -14.64
CA TYR A 44 43.07 -37.84 -15.47
C TYR A 44 43.91 -37.18 -16.57
N ARG A 45 45.22 -37.44 -16.55
CA ARG A 45 46.14 -37.06 -17.61
C ARG A 45 47.33 -38.00 -17.65
N GLY A 46 47.33 -38.94 -18.58
CA GLY A 46 48.43 -39.89 -18.79
C GLY A 46 48.00 -41.32 -18.53
N GLU A 47 48.88 -42.15 -17.97
CA GLU A 47 48.64 -43.58 -17.77
C GLU A 47 48.10 -43.93 -16.38
N GLN A 48 48.20 -43.01 -15.41
CA GLN A 48 47.69 -43.22 -14.06
C GLN A 48 46.36 -42.49 -13.84
N GLU A 49 45.41 -43.23 -13.28
CA GLU A 49 44.33 -42.66 -12.50
C GLU A 49 44.96 -41.96 -11.29
N THR A 50 44.56 -40.73 -11.00
CA THR A 50 45.06 -40.01 -9.83
C THR A 50 44.53 -40.72 -8.57
N THR A 51 45.35 -41.58 -7.94
CA THR A 51 44.90 -42.41 -6.81
C THR A 51 44.94 -41.69 -5.46
N THR A 52 45.65 -40.56 -5.38
CA THR A 52 45.76 -39.76 -4.15
C THR A 52 45.75 -38.27 -4.47
N PHE A 53 44.74 -37.56 -3.98
CA PHE A 53 44.73 -36.12 -3.85
C PHE A 53 44.74 -35.77 -2.36
N ASN A 54 45.49 -34.73 -2.00
CA ASN A 54 45.45 -34.17 -0.65
C ASN A 54 44.71 -32.85 -0.74
N ASP A 55 43.49 -32.83 -0.22
CA ASP A 55 42.70 -31.63 -0.07
C ASP A 55 42.78 -31.09 1.37
N SER A 56 42.50 -29.80 1.51
CA SER A 56 42.45 -29.10 2.77
C SER A 56 41.45 -27.97 2.66
N TYR A 57 40.59 -27.89 3.66
CA TYR A 57 39.61 -26.83 3.81
C TYR A 57 40.07 -25.95 4.98
N TYR A 58 40.03 -24.64 4.78
CA TYR A 58 40.41 -23.66 5.79
C TYR A 58 39.35 -22.58 5.84
N GLY A 59 38.77 -22.37 7.02
CA GLY A 59 37.87 -21.25 7.28
C GLY A 59 38.44 -20.41 8.41
N PHE A 60 38.34 -19.09 8.30
CA PHE A 60 38.53 -18.21 9.45
C PHE A 60 37.57 -17.04 9.39
N ARG A 61 37.12 -16.61 10.57
CA ARG A 61 36.26 -15.44 10.73
C ARG A 61 37.07 -14.31 11.33
N ILE A 62 36.83 -13.10 10.83
CA ILE A 62 37.39 -11.86 11.33
C ILE A 62 36.26 -11.13 12.08
N THR A 63 36.48 -10.87 13.37
CA THR A 63 35.57 -10.10 14.22
C THR A 63 36.41 -9.23 15.15
N ASN A 64 35.90 -8.03 15.44
CA ASN A 64 36.53 -7.08 16.35
C ASN A 64 36.22 -7.37 17.84
N VAL A 65 35.44 -8.42 18.14
CA VAL A 65 35.03 -8.79 19.51
C VAL A 65 35.06 -10.30 19.71
N VAL A 66 35.73 -10.76 20.78
CA VAL A 66 35.84 -12.17 21.21
C VAL A 66 34.56 -12.68 21.89
N SER A 67 33.75 -11.77 22.44
CA SER A 67 32.64 -12.08 23.35
C SER A 67 31.27 -11.76 22.75
N ARG A 68 30.88 -12.45 21.68
CA ARG A 68 29.52 -12.39 21.14
C ARG A 68 28.58 -13.33 21.93
N LEU A 69 28.19 -12.95 23.13
CA LEU A 69 27.07 -13.56 23.85
C LEU A 69 25.79 -12.82 23.41
N PRO A 70 25.16 -13.06 22.23
CA PRO A 70 24.78 -14.37 21.67
C PRO A 70 24.98 -14.50 20.13
N PHE A 71 25.78 -13.62 19.52
CA PHE A 71 26.06 -13.62 18.06
C PHE A 71 27.23 -14.52 17.67
N SER A 72 27.72 -15.32 18.62
CA SER A 72 28.76 -16.31 18.41
C SER A 72 28.11 -17.65 18.11
N GLU A 73 28.35 -18.19 16.93
CA GLU A 73 28.12 -19.61 16.63
C GLU A 73 29.23 -20.50 17.24
N LEU A 74 30.16 -19.91 18.01
CA LEU A 74 31.16 -20.64 18.77
C LEU A 74 30.60 -21.03 20.15
N PRO A 75 30.96 -22.23 20.67
CA PRO A 75 30.72 -22.55 22.08
C PRO A 75 31.38 -21.49 22.97
N ASN A 76 30.62 -21.05 23.97
CA ASN A 76 31.07 -20.08 24.96
C ASN A 76 32.34 -20.60 25.63
N PRO A 77 33.47 -19.86 25.67
CA PRO A 77 34.53 -20.23 26.59
C PRO A 77 33.95 -20.23 28.00
N ASP A 78 34.06 -21.37 28.69
CA ASP A 78 33.55 -21.55 30.03
C ASP A 78 34.38 -20.71 31.00
N LEU A 79 33.97 -19.46 31.16
CA LEU A 79 34.50 -18.54 32.15
C LEU A 79 33.58 -18.63 33.36
N ASP A 80 34.05 -19.35 34.39
CA ASP A 80 33.43 -19.37 35.70
C ASP A 80 33.16 -17.91 36.15
N ASN A 81 31.89 -17.61 36.45
CA ASN A 81 31.31 -16.29 36.79
C ASN A 81 30.74 -15.43 35.63
N ASN A 82 29.95 -16.03 34.75
CA ASN A 82 29.08 -15.30 33.81
C ASN A 82 27.90 -14.60 34.53
N GLU A 83 28.16 -13.45 35.16
CA GLU A 83 27.15 -12.41 35.15
C GLU A 83 27.14 -11.75 33.77
N SER A 84 25.98 -11.58 33.16
CA SER A 84 25.76 -10.91 31.85
C SER A 84 26.22 -9.43 31.80
N ASN A 85 26.93 -8.95 32.82
CA ASN A 85 27.21 -7.55 33.11
C ASN A 85 28.59 -7.06 32.65
N LEU A 86 29.46 -7.94 32.12
CA LEU A 86 30.83 -7.56 31.73
C LEU A 86 31.23 -8.18 30.38
N GLN A 87 30.70 -7.65 29.29
CA GLN A 87 31.30 -7.87 27.97
C GLN A 87 32.65 -7.15 27.89
N SER A 88 33.68 -7.84 27.41
CA SER A 88 34.98 -7.23 27.14
C SER A 88 34.84 -6.07 26.15
N GLY A 89 35.43 -4.92 26.48
CA GLY A 89 35.34 -3.72 25.65
C GLY A 89 34.04 -2.93 25.78
N LEU A 90 33.19 -3.21 26.78
CA LEU A 90 31.99 -2.43 27.11
C LEU A 90 32.36 -1.10 27.80
N VAL A 91 31.78 0.00 27.34
CA VAL A 91 31.76 1.29 28.05
C VAL A 91 30.36 1.50 28.64
N LYS A 92 30.27 1.61 29.97
CA LYS A 92 29.02 1.88 30.69
C LYS A 92 29.02 3.26 31.33
N VAL A 93 28.04 4.08 30.99
CA VAL A 93 27.79 5.39 31.60
C VAL A 93 26.46 5.33 32.34
N LYS A 94 26.48 5.59 33.65
CA LYS A 94 25.27 5.66 34.48
C LYS A 94 25.28 6.94 35.29
N ALA A 95 24.29 7.81 35.07
CA ALA A 95 24.22 9.11 35.74
C ALA A 95 22.77 9.57 35.89
N LYS A 96 22.42 10.24 36.99
CA LYS A 96 21.08 10.86 37.13
C LYS A 96 20.86 11.97 36.11
N ASN A 97 21.80 12.90 36.04
CA ASN A 97 21.83 13.97 35.04
C ASN A 97 23.07 13.77 34.17
N LEU A 98 22.87 13.67 32.85
CA LEU A 98 23.95 13.39 31.91
C LEU A 98 24.00 14.45 30.82
N ASP A 99 25.18 15.04 30.63
CA ASP A 99 25.46 15.96 29.53
C ASP A 99 26.55 15.35 28.64
N LEU A 100 26.18 15.06 27.39
CA LEU A 100 27.04 14.47 26.37
C LEU A 100 27.46 15.49 25.30
N ARG A 101 27.30 16.80 25.55
CA ARG A 101 27.72 17.83 24.58
C ARG A 101 29.19 17.66 24.19
N ASN A 102 29.43 17.50 22.90
CA ASN A 102 30.75 17.27 22.31
C ASN A 102 31.49 16.02 22.84
N ALA A 103 30.78 15.08 23.48
CA ALA A 103 31.38 13.83 23.94
C ALA A 103 31.87 12.98 22.76
N ARG A 104 32.97 12.26 22.97
CA ARG A 104 33.51 11.27 22.04
C ARG A 104 33.73 9.98 22.83
N ILE A 105 32.91 8.97 22.59
CA ILE A 105 32.97 7.68 23.28
C ILE A 105 33.14 6.61 22.22
N ARG A 106 34.21 5.82 22.33
CA ARG A 106 34.46 4.67 21.47
C ARG A 106 34.52 3.41 22.32
N ALA A 107 33.89 2.33 21.83
CA ALA A 107 33.94 1.02 22.45
C ALA A 107 34.03 -0.07 21.37
N GLU A 108 34.73 -1.15 21.68
CA GLU A 108 34.79 -2.32 20.80
C GLU A 108 33.72 -3.36 21.16
N GLY A 109 33.36 -3.52 22.43
CA GLY A 109 32.30 -4.45 22.87
C GLY A 109 30.90 -3.87 22.78
N GLY A 110 30.70 -2.66 23.30
CA GLY A 110 29.40 -1.99 23.32
C GLY A 110 29.42 -0.67 24.09
N ILE A 111 28.40 0.17 23.90
CA ILE A 111 28.16 1.36 24.75
C ILE A 111 26.79 1.21 25.42
N ARG A 112 26.77 1.32 26.74
CA ARG A 112 25.54 1.32 27.54
C ARG A 112 25.39 2.63 28.29
N ILE A 113 24.30 3.35 28.05
CA ILE A 113 24.00 4.64 28.67
C ILE A 113 22.70 4.53 29.44
N GLU A 114 22.74 4.84 30.74
CA GLU A 114 21.59 4.90 31.63
C GLU A 114 21.51 6.29 32.28
N THR A 115 20.45 7.03 32.01
CA THR A 115 20.22 8.32 32.67
C THR A 115 18.75 8.66 32.87
N ASP A 116 18.42 9.23 34.03
CA ASP A 116 17.07 9.72 34.34
C ASP A 116 16.80 11.07 33.64
N HIS A 117 17.85 11.85 33.36
CA HIS A 117 17.77 13.14 32.71
C HIS A 117 18.96 13.40 31.78
N LEU A 118 18.77 13.18 30.48
CA LEU A 118 19.69 13.61 29.44
C LEU A 118 19.53 15.12 29.21
N ILE A 119 20.54 15.89 29.60
CA ILE A 119 20.58 17.35 29.43
C ILE A 119 20.74 17.70 27.95
N SER A 120 21.67 17.03 27.27
CA SER A 120 21.94 17.24 25.84
C SER A 120 22.90 16.17 25.30
N SER A 121 22.72 15.80 24.04
CA SER A 121 23.65 14.99 23.24
C SER A 121 24.16 15.70 22.00
N THR A 122 23.99 17.03 21.91
CA THR A 122 24.45 17.81 20.75
C THR A 122 25.92 17.55 20.44
N ASN A 123 26.20 17.21 19.18
CA ASN A 123 27.53 16.87 18.67
C ASN A 123 28.20 15.70 19.39
N ALA A 124 27.47 14.83 20.11
CA ALA A 124 28.04 13.61 20.64
C ALA A 124 28.44 12.66 19.48
N VAL A 125 29.45 11.82 19.72
CA VAL A 125 29.81 10.71 18.83
C VAL A 125 30.00 9.48 19.68
N LEU A 126 29.15 8.49 19.45
CA LEU A 126 29.22 7.17 20.08
C LEU A 126 29.64 6.16 19.00
N ASP A 127 30.93 5.82 18.97
CA ASP A 127 31.53 4.87 18.02
C ASP A 127 31.52 3.46 18.63
N SER A 128 30.44 2.73 18.38
CA SER A 128 30.28 1.32 18.74
C SER A 128 29.23 0.68 17.85
N GLN A 129 29.45 -0.58 17.47
CA GLN A 129 28.45 -1.36 16.74
C GLN A 129 27.18 -1.59 17.58
N ASN A 130 27.34 -1.82 18.89
CA ASN A 130 26.24 -2.19 19.77
C ASN A 130 25.98 -1.07 20.78
N LEU A 131 24.74 -0.60 20.84
CA LEU A 131 24.28 0.41 21.79
C LEU A 131 23.15 -0.14 22.65
N SER A 132 23.13 0.22 23.93
CA SER A 132 22.00 -0.02 24.84
C SER A 132 21.69 1.29 25.56
N LEU A 133 20.50 1.83 25.34
CA LEU A 133 20.15 3.20 25.70
C LEU A 133 18.91 3.20 26.58
N SER A 134 19.08 3.66 27.83
CA SER A 134 17.98 3.99 28.73
C SER A 134 18.06 5.48 29.06
N LEU A 135 17.21 6.27 28.40
CA LEU A 135 17.31 7.72 28.37
C LEU A 135 16.02 8.35 28.91
N GLY A 136 16.14 9.19 29.93
CA GLY A 136 15.04 9.95 30.51
C GLY A 136 15.17 11.45 30.30
N SER A 137 14.07 12.19 30.48
CA SER A 137 14.09 13.64 30.66
C SER A 137 13.01 14.10 31.63
N THR A 138 13.43 14.81 32.69
CA THR A 138 12.54 15.42 33.69
C THR A 138 11.97 16.77 33.26
N ASN A 139 12.34 17.28 32.07
CA ASN A 139 11.88 18.57 31.54
C ASN A 139 10.63 18.44 30.64
N GLY A 140 10.00 17.26 30.60
CA GLY A 140 8.82 16.96 29.79
C GLY A 140 9.08 16.74 28.29
N ILE A 141 10.34 16.88 27.84
CA ILE A 141 10.74 16.52 26.47
C ILE A 141 12.11 15.84 26.45
N LEU A 142 12.20 14.72 25.73
CA LEU A 142 13.44 14.04 25.39
C LEU A 142 13.65 14.07 23.88
N VAL A 143 14.81 14.58 23.45
CA VAL A 143 15.23 14.57 22.04
C VAL A 143 16.44 13.66 21.89
N ILE A 144 16.31 12.62 21.06
CA ILE A 144 17.40 11.68 20.77
C ILE A 144 18.03 12.08 19.44
N THR A 145 19.24 12.62 19.51
CA THR A 145 20.00 13.08 18.34
C THR A 145 21.51 12.97 18.57
N ASN A 146 22.28 12.68 17.52
CA ASN A 146 23.74 12.49 17.59
C ASN A 146 24.19 11.41 18.59
N MET A 147 23.33 10.41 18.83
CA MET A 147 23.57 9.28 19.72
C MET A 147 23.80 8.00 18.93
N VAL A 148 23.09 7.81 17.82
CA VAL A 148 23.17 6.60 17.00
C VAL A 148 23.70 6.96 15.61
N GLN A 149 24.86 6.41 15.26
CA GLN A 149 25.40 6.46 13.90
C GLN A 149 24.79 5.32 13.08
N GLU A 150 24.73 5.44 11.75
CA GLU A 150 24.17 4.37 10.90
C GLU A 150 25.10 3.16 10.75
N SER A 151 26.41 3.43 10.69
CA SER A 151 27.49 2.44 10.61
C SER A 151 28.72 2.91 11.39
N VAL A 152 29.59 1.95 11.70
CA VAL A 152 30.93 2.20 12.26
C VAL A 152 31.98 1.44 11.45
N GLU A 153 33.18 2.00 11.39
CA GLU A 153 34.33 1.36 10.74
C GLU A 153 34.81 0.17 11.58
N ARG A 154 34.54 -1.04 11.13
CA ARG A 154 34.98 -2.29 11.76
C ARG A 154 35.29 -3.31 10.68
N PHE A 155 36.54 -3.76 10.66
CA PHE A 155 36.94 -4.83 9.77
C PHE A 155 36.39 -6.16 10.29
N SER A 156 35.47 -6.75 9.55
CA SER A 156 34.83 -8.02 9.89
C SER A 156 34.58 -8.84 8.65
N GLY A 157 34.33 -10.14 8.81
CA GLY A 157 34.05 -10.99 7.67
C GLY A 157 34.42 -12.44 7.91
N GLY A 158 34.44 -13.20 6.84
CA GLY A 158 34.94 -14.56 6.82
C GLY A 158 35.65 -14.85 5.52
N VAL A 159 36.61 -15.75 5.61
CA VAL A 159 37.35 -16.27 4.46
C VAL A 159 37.26 -17.78 4.53
N GLU A 160 36.81 -18.36 3.43
CA GLU A 160 36.75 -19.77 3.16
C GLU A 160 37.76 -20.09 2.08
N ALA A 161 38.56 -21.11 2.28
CA ALA A 161 39.60 -21.49 1.35
C ALA A 161 39.60 -23.00 1.15
N TYR A 162 39.74 -23.40 -0.12
CA TYR A 162 39.88 -24.77 -0.55
C TYR A 162 41.20 -24.93 -1.27
N SER A 163 42.04 -25.85 -0.80
CA SER A 163 43.31 -26.18 -1.44
C SER A 163 43.33 -27.66 -1.75
N VAL A 164 43.67 -28.04 -2.98
CA VAL A 164 43.91 -29.44 -3.36
C VAL A 164 45.20 -29.58 -4.12
N THR A 165 45.95 -30.62 -3.79
CA THR A 165 47.15 -31.02 -4.52
C THR A 165 47.00 -32.44 -5.00
N TRP A 166 47.43 -32.71 -6.23
CA TRP A 166 47.44 -34.06 -6.78
C TRP A 166 48.66 -34.27 -7.67
N GLY A 167 49.09 -35.52 -7.74
CA GLY A 167 50.13 -35.96 -8.66
C GLY A 167 49.50 -36.67 -9.86
N ASN A 168 50.15 -36.60 -11.01
CA ASN A 168 49.89 -37.52 -12.12
C ASN A 168 51.21 -37.89 -12.80
N ASN A 169 51.22 -38.85 -13.71
CA ASN A 169 52.34 -39.07 -14.61
C ASN A 169 51.89 -39.53 -16.00
N TYR A 170 52.78 -39.34 -16.95
CA TYR A 170 52.64 -39.91 -18.29
C TYR A 170 53.98 -40.45 -18.73
N ARG A 171 53.93 -41.45 -19.62
CA ARG A 171 55.12 -41.97 -20.27
C ARG A 171 55.35 -41.28 -21.61
N THR A 172 56.61 -41.06 -21.91
CA THR A 172 57.10 -40.45 -23.15
C THR A 172 58.48 -41.02 -23.41
N THR A 173 59.10 -40.73 -24.55
CA THR A 173 60.46 -41.20 -24.83
C THR A 173 61.48 -40.11 -24.54
N GLY A 174 62.73 -40.52 -24.31
CA GLY A 174 63.85 -39.58 -24.20
C GLY A 174 63.94 -38.62 -25.41
N ALA A 175 63.66 -39.11 -26.62
CA ALA A 175 63.59 -38.31 -27.84
C ALA A 175 62.49 -37.23 -27.81
N ASP A 176 61.28 -37.56 -27.31
CA ASP A 176 60.15 -36.62 -27.23
C ASP A 176 60.35 -35.58 -26.09
N LEU A 177 61.13 -35.91 -25.06
CA LEU A 177 61.58 -34.92 -24.07
C LEU A 177 62.64 -33.97 -24.62
N ILE A 178 63.57 -34.46 -25.45
CA ILE A 178 64.57 -33.63 -26.15
C ILE A 178 63.88 -32.70 -27.16
N SER A 179 62.93 -33.21 -27.96
CA SER A 179 62.21 -32.40 -28.96
C SER A 179 61.41 -31.25 -28.34
N ARG A 180 60.89 -31.46 -27.12
CA ARG A 180 60.19 -30.44 -26.31
C ARG A 180 61.13 -29.56 -25.47
N GLY A 181 62.44 -29.75 -25.58
CA GLY A 181 63.47 -28.97 -24.87
C GLY A 181 63.46 -29.16 -23.36
N LYS A 182 62.99 -30.30 -22.84
CA LYS A 182 62.93 -30.57 -21.40
C LYS A 182 64.23 -31.13 -20.83
N ILE A 183 65.01 -31.84 -21.64
CA ILE A 183 66.34 -32.39 -21.32
C ILE A 183 67.28 -32.23 -22.52
N PHE A 184 68.58 -32.27 -22.29
CA PHE A 184 69.59 -32.03 -23.33
C PHE A 184 70.17 -33.31 -23.95
N SER A 185 70.19 -34.43 -23.23
CA SER A 185 70.68 -35.73 -23.72
C SER A 185 70.10 -36.88 -22.90
N VAL A 186 69.99 -38.05 -23.53
CA VAL A 186 69.59 -39.31 -22.91
C VAL A 186 70.37 -40.45 -23.58
N GLU A 187 70.77 -41.45 -22.82
CA GLU A 187 71.63 -42.55 -23.31
C GLU A 187 70.93 -43.41 -24.38
N ASP A 188 69.61 -43.60 -24.24
CA ASP A 188 68.76 -44.23 -25.24
C ASP A 188 67.53 -43.33 -25.55
N PRO A 189 67.47 -42.69 -26.73
CA PRO A 189 66.35 -41.84 -27.13
C PRO A 189 65.01 -42.58 -27.26
N ALA A 190 65.02 -43.90 -27.47
CA ALA A 190 63.82 -44.72 -27.55
C ALA A 190 63.37 -45.23 -26.17
N ALA A 191 64.21 -45.11 -25.14
CA ALA A 191 63.84 -45.52 -23.78
C ALA A 191 62.64 -44.72 -23.28
N GLU A 192 61.73 -45.46 -22.66
CA GLU A 192 60.52 -44.92 -22.06
C GLU A 192 60.87 -44.23 -20.73
N VAL A 193 60.41 -42.98 -20.60
CA VAL A 193 60.63 -42.12 -19.45
C VAL A 193 59.28 -41.73 -18.85
N THR A 194 59.13 -41.96 -17.55
CA THR A 194 57.95 -41.51 -16.80
C THR A 194 58.15 -40.08 -16.30
N VAL A 195 57.29 -39.16 -16.73
CA VAL A 195 57.28 -37.77 -16.26
C VAL A 195 56.25 -37.62 -15.15
N ASN A 196 56.70 -37.25 -13.95
CA ASN A 196 55.81 -36.94 -12.83
C ASN A 196 55.35 -35.48 -12.87
N LEU A 197 54.05 -35.28 -12.75
CA LEU A 197 53.35 -34.00 -12.70
C LEU A 197 52.85 -33.75 -11.28
N ARG A 198 52.92 -32.50 -10.83
CA ARG A 198 52.35 -32.05 -9.56
C ARG A 198 51.48 -30.84 -9.82
N TYR A 199 50.25 -30.88 -9.34
CA TYR A 199 49.28 -29.81 -9.49
C TYR A 199 48.84 -29.31 -8.13
N HIS A 200 48.52 -28.02 -8.09
CA HIS A 200 47.94 -27.35 -6.94
C HIS A 200 46.80 -26.46 -7.43
N PHE A 201 45.65 -26.57 -6.80
CA PHE A 201 44.50 -25.72 -7.04
C PHE A 201 44.08 -25.09 -5.71
N PHE A 202 43.90 -23.78 -5.72
CA PHE A 202 43.54 -23.01 -4.54
C PHE A 202 42.41 -22.03 -4.88
N VAL A 203 41.32 -22.14 -4.13
CA VAL A 203 40.14 -21.26 -4.23
C VAL A 203 39.98 -20.55 -2.91
N ILE A 204 39.68 -19.26 -2.98
CA ILE A 204 39.31 -18.45 -1.83
C ILE A 204 37.95 -17.83 -2.13
N ASP A 205 37.01 -18.00 -1.22
CA ASP A 205 35.80 -17.20 -1.12
C ASP A 205 35.92 -16.32 0.13
N ALA A 206 35.62 -15.03 0.00
CA ALA A 206 35.78 -14.09 1.09
C ALA A 206 34.63 -13.09 1.10
N TYR A 207 33.97 -12.97 2.26
CA TYR A 207 33.05 -11.89 2.55
C TYR A 207 33.71 -10.98 3.58
N LEU A 208 34.25 -9.85 3.16
CA LEU A 208 34.94 -8.89 4.03
C LEU A 208 34.19 -7.56 4.02
N ASN A 209 33.99 -6.99 5.20
CA ASN A 209 33.34 -5.71 5.43
C ASN A 209 34.32 -4.77 6.14
N SER A 210 34.41 -3.52 5.70
CA SER A 210 35.14 -2.44 6.38
C SER A 210 34.25 -1.59 7.28
N GLU A 211 32.94 -1.64 7.05
CA GLU A 211 31.91 -0.97 7.83
C GLU A 211 30.82 -1.97 8.21
N ILE A 212 30.28 -1.79 9.41
CA ILE A 212 29.16 -2.59 9.89
C ILE A 212 28.05 -1.69 10.42
N PRO A 213 26.78 -2.10 10.25
CA PRO A 213 25.65 -1.35 10.77
C PRO A 213 25.69 -1.26 12.29
N VAL A 214 25.33 -0.10 12.84
CA VAL A 214 25.07 0.03 14.28
C VAL A 214 23.69 -0.52 14.61
N THR A 215 23.62 -1.25 15.70
CA THR A 215 22.39 -1.79 16.27
C THR A 215 22.19 -1.27 17.68
N VAL A 216 20.96 -0.87 17.98
CA VAL A 216 20.50 -0.56 19.33
C VAL A 216 19.86 -1.83 19.88
N THR A 217 20.54 -2.51 20.80
CA THR A 217 20.04 -3.76 21.39
C THR A 217 18.76 -3.50 22.16
N ASP A 218 18.82 -2.54 23.09
CA ASP A 218 17.69 -2.11 23.92
C ASP A 218 17.56 -0.59 23.86
N LEU A 219 16.33 -0.11 23.65
CA LEU A 219 15.98 1.30 23.76
C LEU A 219 14.82 1.48 24.73
N THR A 220 15.09 2.15 25.85
CA THR A 220 14.06 2.62 26.79
C THR A 220 14.11 4.13 26.84
N VAL A 221 12.98 4.78 26.57
CA VAL A 221 12.84 6.23 26.59
C VAL A 221 11.77 6.64 27.58
N ASN A 222 12.04 7.70 28.37
CA ASN A 222 11.13 8.16 29.42
C ASN A 222 11.02 9.68 29.45
N SER A 223 9.90 10.22 29.02
CA SER A 223 9.53 11.65 29.13
C SER A 223 8.10 11.84 28.66
N ASP A 224 7.42 12.93 29.02
CA ASP A 224 6.05 13.20 28.51
C ASP A 224 6.02 13.25 26.97
N LYS A 225 7.06 13.82 26.35
CA LYS A 225 7.24 13.90 24.90
C LYS A 225 8.60 13.35 24.47
N VAL A 226 8.62 12.50 23.44
CA VAL A 226 9.85 11.95 22.86
C VAL A 226 9.94 12.32 21.38
N VAL A 227 11.12 12.77 20.96
CA VAL A 227 11.43 13.08 19.56
C VAL A 227 12.68 12.31 19.14
N ILE A 228 12.53 11.40 18.18
CA ILE A 228 13.62 10.59 17.63
C ILE A 228 14.12 11.23 16.34
N LYS A 229 15.38 11.65 16.33
CA LYS A 229 16.03 12.31 15.18
C LYS A 229 17.26 11.58 14.64
N ASP A 230 17.58 10.41 15.17
CA ASP A 230 18.61 9.51 14.64
C ASP A 230 17.95 8.28 14.03
N ALA A 231 18.56 7.72 12.97
CA ALA A 231 18.12 6.45 12.43
C ALA A 231 18.55 5.31 13.36
N MET A 232 17.70 4.30 13.55
CA MET A 232 17.95 3.21 14.50
C MET A 232 17.53 1.85 13.95
N ARG A 233 18.34 0.84 14.27
CA ARG A 233 18.00 -0.58 14.13
C ARG A 233 17.86 -1.16 15.53
N ILE A 234 16.62 -1.38 15.98
CA ILE A 234 16.32 -1.81 17.35
C ILE A 234 16.04 -3.31 17.35
N THR A 235 16.89 -4.09 18.00
CA THR A 235 16.89 -5.55 17.82
C THR A 235 16.14 -6.31 18.88
N GLU A 236 16.32 -6.03 20.17
CA GLU A 236 15.79 -6.86 21.26
C GLU A 236 14.61 -6.21 22.00
N LEU A 237 14.73 -4.94 22.41
CA LEU A 237 13.69 -4.25 23.19
C LEU A 237 13.49 -2.79 22.75
N LEU A 238 12.23 -2.41 22.56
CA LEU A 238 11.80 -1.01 22.51
C LEU A 238 10.76 -0.75 23.60
N THR A 239 10.99 0.29 24.41
CA THR A 239 10.02 0.78 25.39
C THR A 239 9.93 2.30 25.32
N VAL A 240 8.74 2.82 25.03
CA VAL A 240 8.43 4.24 24.93
C VAL A 240 7.47 4.62 26.06
N ASN A 241 8.03 5.13 27.15
CA ASN A 241 7.27 5.69 28.27
C ASN A 241 7.04 7.18 28.03
N ALA A 242 6.09 7.50 27.14
CA ALA A 242 5.72 8.85 26.78
C ALA A 242 4.25 8.94 26.38
N ASN A 243 3.66 10.13 26.52
CA ASN A 243 2.31 10.41 26.03
C ASN A 243 2.32 10.83 24.56
N SER A 244 3.44 11.42 24.10
CA SER A 244 3.62 11.82 22.70
C SER A 244 4.96 11.37 22.14
N LEU A 245 4.94 10.80 20.93
CA LEU A 245 6.12 10.36 20.19
C LEU A 245 6.13 10.95 18.79
N SER A 246 7.28 11.50 18.39
CA SER A 246 7.54 11.90 17.01
C SER A 246 8.82 11.27 16.45
N ILE A 247 8.71 10.65 15.27
CA ILE A 247 9.81 9.96 14.58
C ILE A 247 10.19 10.75 13.32
N HIS A 248 11.44 11.19 13.24
CA HIS A 248 11.96 11.99 12.12
C HIS A 248 13.05 11.28 11.30
N ARG A 249 13.48 10.09 11.71
CA ARG A 249 14.45 9.26 11.00
C ARG A 249 14.06 7.81 11.10
N ASP A 250 14.59 7.01 10.18
CA ASP A 250 14.15 5.63 9.98
C ASP A 250 14.38 4.77 11.22
N ILE A 251 13.35 4.01 11.59
CA ILE A 251 13.39 3.00 12.66
C ILE A 251 13.10 1.65 12.03
N ASN A 252 14.03 0.71 12.20
CA ASN A 252 13.85 -0.68 11.82
C ASN A 252 13.82 -1.52 13.08
N LEU A 253 12.73 -2.27 13.27
CA LEU A 253 12.60 -3.20 14.39
C LEU A 253 12.99 -4.61 13.96
N GLY A 254 13.46 -5.39 14.93
CA GLY A 254 13.72 -6.80 14.79
C GLY A 254 15.17 -7.11 14.47
N LYS A 255 15.50 -8.38 14.67
CA LYS A 255 16.82 -8.93 14.46
C LYS A 255 16.77 -9.96 13.35
N GLU A 256 17.36 -9.61 12.22
CA GLU A 256 17.59 -10.55 11.13
C GLU A 256 18.78 -11.45 11.49
N THR A 257 18.53 -12.76 11.57
CA THR A 257 19.59 -13.78 11.59
C THR A 257 19.70 -14.42 10.21
N PHE A 258 20.93 -14.57 9.72
CA PHE A 258 21.24 -15.23 8.46
C PHE A 258 21.84 -16.62 8.75
N LEU A 259 21.44 -17.64 8.00
CA LEU A 259 22.11 -18.95 8.00
C LEU A 259 23.17 -18.93 6.90
N GLY A 260 24.46 -18.93 7.28
CA GLY A 260 25.57 -18.95 6.33
C GLY A 260 25.63 -17.76 5.36
N SER A 261 26.06 -18.02 4.11
CA SER A 261 26.44 -17.04 3.07
C SER A 261 25.28 -16.22 2.45
N ARG A 262 24.47 -15.54 3.30
CA ARG A 262 23.44 -14.54 2.96
C ARG A 262 21.99 -15.05 2.79
N ILE A 263 21.64 -16.24 3.27
CA ILE A 263 20.23 -16.67 3.30
C ILE A 263 19.60 -16.20 4.62
N LEU A 264 18.60 -15.33 4.54
CA LEU A 264 17.76 -14.91 5.67
C LEU A 264 17.18 -16.17 6.33
N SER A 265 17.43 -16.35 7.62
CA SER A 265 17.00 -17.52 8.38
C SER A 265 15.75 -17.24 9.18
N LYS A 266 15.77 -16.15 9.95
CA LYS A 266 14.74 -15.86 10.93
C LYS A 266 14.78 -14.39 11.35
N ILE A 267 13.62 -13.90 11.78
CA ILE A 267 13.50 -12.64 12.50
C ILE A 267 13.15 -12.95 13.95
N ASP A 268 13.96 -12.45 14.88
CA ASP A 268 13.78 -12.58 16.33
C ASP A 268 13.77 -11.19 17.00
N GLY A 269 13.50 -11.15 18.32
CA GLY A 269 13.56 -9.93 19.13
C GLY A 269 12.31 -9.03 19.03
N GLN A 270 12.51 -7.71 19.08
CA GLN A 270 11.42 -6.72 19.00
C GLN A 270 10.87 -6.68 17.56
N ALA A 271 9.82 -7.43 17.24
CA ALA A 271 9.33 -7.55 15.86
C ALA A 271 8.08 -6.71 15.54
N GLY A 272 7.29 -6.34 16.55
CA GLY A 272 6.02 -5.64 16.37
C GLY A 272 5.93 -4.34 17.14
N TRP A 273 4.79 -3.66 17.01
CA TRP A 273 4.42 -2.49 17.81
C TRP A 273 3.12 -2.80 18.56
N ASP A 274 3.13 -2.66 19.88
CA ASP A 274 1.99 -2.96 20.75
C ASP A 274 2.02 -2.12 22.05
N ASN A 275 1.08 -2.39 22.95
CA ASN A 275 0.91 -1.74 24.24
C ASN A 275 2.05 -2.06 25.22
N LYS A 276 2.86 -3.09 24.98
CA LYS A 276 4.09 -3.32 25.75
C LYS A 276 5.20 -2.37 25.30
N VAL A 277 5.24 -2.05 24.00
CA VAL A 277 6.18 -1.07 23.44
C VAL A 277 5.85 0.33 23.94
N ALA A 278 4.58 0.74 23.88
CA ALA A 278 4.18 2.12 24.17
C ALA A 278 2.89 2.18 25.03
N PRO A 279 2.97 1.87 26.34
CA PRO A 279 1.80 1.67 27.19
C PRO A 279 0.97 2.94 27.43
N ASN A 280 1.62 4.10 27.52
CA ASN A 280 0.97 5.37 27.86
C ASN A 280 0.85 6.32 26.66
N LEU A 281 1.17 5.85 25.44
CA LEU A 281 1.18 6.69 24.26
C LEU A 281 -0.26 7.05 23.83
N GLU A 282 -0.50 8.35 23.67
CA GLU A 282 -1.77 8.94 23.23
C GLU A 282 -1.62 9.60 21.85
N HIS A 283 -0.44 10.18 21.56
CA HIS A 283 -0.14 10.87 20.31
C HIS A 283 1.06 10.27 19.58
N PHE A 284 0.82 9.70 18.40
CA PHE A 284 1.86 9.17 17.52
C PHE A 284 1.99 10.02 16.26
N THR A 285 3.22 10.42 15.91
CA THR A 285 3.52 11.13 14.65
C THR A 285 4.75 10.56 13.97
N ASN A 286 4.61 10.15 12.71
CA ASN A 286 5.70 9.62 11.90
C ASN A 286 5.97 10.48 10.66
N PHE A 287 7.22 10.92 10.52
CA PHE A 287 7.73 11.65 9.34
C PHE A 287 8.77 10.83 8.55
N ALA A 288 9.07 9.60 8.96
CA ALA A 288 10.15 8.78 8.39
C ALA A 288 9.66 7.35 8.09
N THR A 289 10.58 6.42 7.86
CA THR A 289 10.23 5.01 7.69
C THR A 289 10.24 4.26 9.02
N VAL A 290 9.13 3.61 9.38
CA VAL A 290 9.06 2.66 10.50
C VAL A 290 8.79 1.27 9.95
N ARG A 291 9.76 0.36 10.08
CA ARG A 291 9.64 -1.03 9.62
C ARG A 291 9.53 -1.98 10.78
N MET A 292 8.49 -2.81 10.73
CA MET A 292 8.18 -3.82 11.72
C MET A 292 8.01 -5.17 11.01
N PRO A 293 8.77 -6.19 11.38
CA PRO A 293 8.61 -7.52 10.80
C PRO A 293 7.27 -8.20 11.10
N SER A 294 6.59 -7.78 12.18
CA SER A 294 5.32 -8.35 12.62
C SER A 294 4.23 -7.28 12.67
N GLN A 295 3.17 -7.51 13.43
CA GLN A 295 2.00 -6.65 13.51
C GLN A 295 2.33 -5.30 14.17
N ALA A 296 1.69 -4.24 13.67
CA ALA A 296 1.69 -2.91 14.26
C ALA A 296 0.29 -2.58 14.81
N LYS A 297 0.16 -2.44 16.13
CA LYS A 297 -1.09 -2.14 16.84
C LYS A 297 -0.99 -0.77 17.50
N TYR A 298 -1.55 0.23 16.83
CA TYR A 298 -1.62 1.60 17.31
C TYR A 298 -2.97 1.82 17.98
N GLY A 299 -3.03 1.62 19.31
CA GLY A 299 -4.25 1.86 20.10
C GLY A 299 -5.28 0.71 20.07
N SER A 300 -5.19 -0.22 19.12
CA SER A 300 -6.17 -1.30 18.94
C SER A 300 -6.06 -2.46 19.95
N ASP A 301 -5.07 -2.42 20.84
CA ASP A 301 -4.67 -3.50 21.74
C ASP A 301 -4.81 -3.14 23.22
N ARG A 302 -5.63 -2.13 23.49
CA ARG A 302 -5.87 -1.50 24.79
C ARG A 302 -7.33 -1.05 24.86
N ILE A 303 -7.74 -0.59 26.05
CA ILE A 303 -9.12 -0.16 26.30
C ILE A 303 -9.40 1.22 25.68
N ASN A 304 -8.46 2.15 25.82
CA ASN A 304 -8.57 3.51 25.29
C ASN A 304 -7.77 3.60 23.99
N SER A 305 -8.41 4.03 22.91
CA SER A 305 -7.77 4.37 21.63
C SER A 305 -6.71 5.47 21.80
N TYR A 306 -5.88 5.68 20.78
CA TYR A 306 -5.02 6.86 20.74
C TYR A 306 -5.85 8.13 20.57
N ASP A 307 -5.41 9.25 21.13
CA ASP A 307 -6.02 10.54 20.85
C ASP A 307 -5.74 10.96 19.40
N SER A 308 -4.50 10.76 18.95
CA SER A 308 -4.12 11.04 17.57
C SER A 308 -3.05 10.10 17.03
N TRP A 309 -3.27 9.61 15.82
CA TRP A 309 -2.28 8.89 15.03
C TRP A 309 -2.07 9.62 13.70
N VAL A 310 -0.83 10.05 13.42
CA VAL A 310 -0.50 10.81 12.20
C VAL A 310 0.70 10.17 11.51
N ASN A 311 0.55 9.83 10.23
CA ASN A 311 1.62 9.31 9.40
C ASN A 311 1.81 10.16 8.13
N GLU A 312 2.92 10.87 8.05
CA GLU A 312 3.41 11.56 6.83
C GLU A 312 4.55 10.76 6.14
N GLY A 313 5.12 9.78 6.84
CA GLY A 313 6.20 8.92 6.36
C GLY A 313 5.73 7.58 5.81
N THR A 314 6.53 6.53 6.01
CA THR A 314 6.18 5.16 5.62
C THR A 314 6.08 4.28 6.86
N ILE A 315 4.99 3.51 6.96
CA ILE A 315 4.87 2.44 7.95
C ILE A 315 4.74 1.12 7.20
N SER A 316 5.64 0.19 7.51
CA SER A 316 5.68 -1.14 6.90
C SER A 316 5.62 -2.20 7.99
N ALA A 317 4.62 -3.09 7.90
CA ALA A 317 4.36 -4.14 8.89
C ALA A 317 3.70 -5.36 8.23
N GLN A 318 3.62 -6.48 8.96
CA GLN A 318 2.85 -7.65 8.49
C GLN A 318 1.33 -7.36 8.48
N ASP A 319 0.85 -6.66 9.51
CA ASP A 319 -0.52 -6.15 9.65
C ASP A 319 -0.44 -4.78 10.31
N ILE A 320 -1.38 -3.88 9.99
CA ILE A 320 -1.48 -2.56 10.61
C ILE A 320 -2.89 -2.40 11.18
N PHE A 321 -2.99 -2.25 12.49
CA PHE A 321 -4.23 -1.97 13.22
C PHE A 321 -4.13 -0.59 13.86
N ILE A 322 -5.07 0.29 13.54
CA ILE A 322 -5.12 1.66 14.04
C ILE A 322 -6.47 1.84 14.73
N ASP A 323 -6.44 2.27 15.99
CA ASP A 323 -7.62 2.68 16.76
C ASP A 323 -7.32 4.03 17.43
N ALA A 324 -7.91 5.10 16.90
CA ALA A 324 -7.63 6.47 17.32
C ALA A 324 -8.84 7.41 17.21
N ASP A 325 -8.96 8.41 18.06
CA ASP A 325 -9.98 9.46 17.90
C ASP A 325 -9.75 10.27 16.61
N TYR A 326 -8.51 10.68 16.35
CA TYR A 326 -8.06 11.27 15.09
C TYR A 326 -6.98 10.41 14.43
N ALA A 327 -7.24 9.96 13.20
CA ALA A 327 -6.27 9.23 12.38
C ALA A 327 -6.02 9.98 11.06
N GLU A 328 -4.76 10.24 10.75
CA GLU A 328 -4.35 10.84 9.49
C GLU A 328 -3.22 10.04 8.83
N ASN A 329 -3.41 9.69 7.57
CA ASN A 329 -2.35 9.17 6.73
C ASN A 329 -2.19 10.04 5.49
N SER A 330 -1.02 10.68 5.37
CA SER A 330 -0.57 11.38 4.18
C SER A 330 0.70 10.82 3.55
N GLY A 331 1.23 9.74 4.12
CA GLY A 331 2.32 8.96 3.58
C GLY A 331 1.89 7.60 3.02
N LEU A 332 2.75 6.60 3.22
CA LEU A 332 2.56 5.22 2.74
C LEU A 332 2.30 4.26 3.91
N LEU A 333 1.23 3.49 3.81
CA LEU A 333 1.04 2.25 4.57
C LEU A 333 1.29 1.06 3.65
N GLU A 334 2.22 0.20 4.03
CA GLU A 334 2.58 -0.98 3.25
C GLU A 334 2.53 -2.24 4.12
N THR A 335 1.68 -3.19 3.74
CA THR A 335 1.48 -4.42 4.50
C THR A 335 1.39 -5.65 3.60
N GLU A 336 1.88 -6.77 4.10
CA GLU A 336 1.71 -8.09 3.46
C GLU A 336 0.30 -8.66 3.69
N ALA A 337 -0.41 -8.21 4.72
CA ALA A 337 -1.76 -8.65 5.04
C ALA A 337 -2.72 -7.46 5.16
N THR A 338 -3.34 -7.25 6.33
CA THR A 338 -4.48 -6.34 6.47
C THR A 338 -4.09 -4.97 7.05
N VAL A 339 -4.72 -3.91 6.56
CA VAL A 339 -4.83 -2.61 7.25
C VAL A 339 -6.25 -2.47 7.79
N ASP A 340 -6.41 -2.33 9.10
CA ASP A 340 -7.68 -2.10 9.80
C ASP A 340 -7.60 -0.78 10.56
N ILE A 341 -8.44 0.17 10.17
CA ILE A 341 -8.49 1.52 10.72
C ILE A 341 -9.85 1.74 11.37
N LYS A 342 -9.81 2.07 12.67
CA LYS A 342 -10.95 2.52 13.47
C LYS A 342 -10.68 3.94 13.93
N ALA A 343 -11.54 4.89 13.55
CA ALA A 343 -11.38 6.26 14.03
C ALA A 343 -12.66 7.08 14.09
N LYS A 344 -12.74 8.06 14.99
CA LYS A 344 -13.86 9.04 14.92
C LYS A 344 -13.68 9.98 13.74
N GLN A 345 -12.45 10.46 13.52
CA GLN A 345 -12.08 11.30 12.39
C GLN A 345 -10.94 10.62 11.62
N LEU A 346 -11.19 10.21 10.39
CA LEU A 346 -10.18 9.65 9.49
C LEU A 346 -9.92 10.60 8.32
N VAL A 347 -8.65 10.96 8.12
CA VAL A 347 -8.18 11.74 6.98
C VAL A 347 -7.13 10.96 6.20
N LEU A 348 -7.43 10.63 4.94
CA LEU A 348 -6.48 10.03 4.02
C LEU A 348 -6.16 11.03 2.91
N GLN A 349 -4.98 11.65 2.90
CA GLN A 349 -4.67 12.73 1.94
C GLN A 349 -3.27 12.65 1.31
N ASN A 350 -3.13 12.76 -0.02
CA ASN A 350 -1.84 12.70 -0.72
C ASN A 350 -1.01 11.42 -0.44
N GLY A 351 -1.69 10.32 -0.11
CA GLY A 351 -1.08 9.13 0.46
C GLY A 351 -1.42 7.87 -0.33
N LYS A 352 -0.86 6.76 0.14
CA LYS A 352 -1.07 5.43 -0.43
C LYS A 352 -1.27 4.39 0.66
N ILE A 353 -2.11 3.41 0.37
CA ILE A 353 -2.26 2.22 1.19
C ILE A 353 -2.14 1.00 0.27
N ASN A 354 -1.12 0.19 0.50
CA ASN A 354 -0.89 -1.07 -0.19
C ASN A 354 -1.11 -2.22 0.79
N THR A 355 -2.08 -3.09 0.52
CA THR A 355 -2.37 -4.25 1.36
C THR A 355 -2.31 -5.54 0.57
N GLY A 356 -1.53 -6.53 1.04
CA GLY A 356 -1.54 -7.88 0.50
C GLY A 356 -2.81 -8.68 0.83
N GLU A 357 -3.62 -8.21 1.79
CA GLU A 357 -4.97 -8.67 2.02
C GLU A 357 -6.00 -7.53 1.95
N SER A 358 -6.60 -7.15 3.08
CA SER A 358 -7.80 -6.30 3.12
C SER A 358 -7.48 -4.89 3.61
N LEU A 359 -8.26 -3.92 3.14
CA LEU A 359 -8.35 -2.58 3.73
C LEU A 359 -9.72 -2.44 4.39
N ARG A 360 -9.74 -2.31 5.72
CA ARG A 360 -10.96 -2.15 6.52
C ARG A 360 -10.97 -0.78 7.17
N ILE A 361 -12.00 -0.01 6.90
CA ILE A 361 -12.17 1.34 7.43
C ILE A 361 -13.49 1.39 8.19
N SER A 362 -13.42 1.63 9.49
CA SER A 362 -14.56 1.97 10.34
C SER A 362 -14.38 3.37 10.89
N ALA A 363 -15.22 4.32 10.49
CA ALA A 363 -15.11 5.68 10.98
C ALA A 363 -16.43 6.39 11.20
N GLU A 364 -16.46 7.39 12.09
CA GLU A 364 -17.62 8.29 12.15
C GLU A 364 -17.57 9.26 10.95
N ASN A 365 -16.44 9.93 10.77
CA ASN A 365 -16.22 10.87 9.68
C ASN A 365 -14.98 10.45 8.90
N PHE A 366 -15.15 10.18 7.61
CA PHE A 366 -14.07 9.78 6.72
C PHE A 366 -13.92 10.79 5.59
N LYS A 367 -12.74 11.39 5.51
CA LYS A 367 -12.33 12.23 4.39
C LYS A 367 -11.17 11.59 3.64
N MET A 368 -11.25 11.57 2.31
CA MET A 368 -10.12 11.20 1.46
C MET A 368 -9.90 12.17 0.31
N ARG A 369 -8.64 12.35 -0.10
CA ARG A 369 -8.25 13.11 -1.29
C ARG A 369 -6.88 12.67 -1.80
N PHE A 370 -6.66 12.68 -3.10
CA PHE A 370 -5.38 12.33 -3.74
C PHE A 370 -4.84 10.99 -3.23
N GLN A 371 -5.72 10.00 -3.09
CA GLN A 371 -5.37 8.66 -2.63
C GLN A 371 -5.11 7.71 -3.80
N THR A 372 -4.10 6.86 -3.66
CA THR A 372 -3.89 5.72 -4.55
C THR A 372 -3.70 4.46 -3.73
N ASN A 373 -4.71 3.59 -3.71
CA ASN A 373 -4.72 2.42 -2.86
C ASN A 373 -4.74 1.13 -3.70
N LEU A 374 -3.94 0.15 -3.27
CA LEU A 374 -3.93 -1.20 -3.81
C LEU A 374 -4.39 -2.16 -2.71
N VAL A 375 -5.50 -2.85 -2.96
CA VAL A 375 -6.12 -3.79 -2.02
C VAL A 375 -6.22 -5.16 -2.69
N GLU A 376 -5.31 -6.07 -2.38
CA GLU A 376 -5.24 -7.38 -3.05
C GLU A 376 -6.49 -8.25 -2.81
N THR A 377 -7.18 -8.09 -1.67
CA THR A 377 -8.41 -8.82 -1.37
C THR A 377 -9.63 -7.91 -1.24
N GLN A 378 -10.04 -7.54 -0.02
CA GLN A 378 -11.33 -6.89 0.22
C GLN A 378 -11.18 -5.45 0.70
N LEU A 379 -11.92 -4.54 0.07
CA LEU A 379 -12.18 -3.20 0.60
C LEU A 379 -13.44 -3.23 1.45
N VAL A 380 -13.37 -2.82 2.71
CA VAL A 380 -14.55 -2.72 3.59
C VAL A 380 -14.66 -1.31 4.14
N LEU A 381 -15.79 -0.66 3.87
CA LEU A 381 -16.14 0.67 4.35
C LEU A 381 -17.30 0.58 5.32
N ASN A 382 -17.14 1.18 6.50
CA ASN A 382 -18.16 1.30 7.53
C ASN A 382 -18.12 2.72 8.10
N VAL A 383 -18.84 3.65 7.45
CA VAL A 383 -18.83 5.07 7.82
C VAL A 383 -20.21 5.48 8.31
N SER A 384 -20.31 6.04 9.52
CA SER A 384 -21.62 6.30 10.15
C SER A 384 -22.15 7.72 9.89
N ASN A 385 -21.30 8.74 9.80
CA ASN A 385 -21.73 10.14 9.72
C ASN A 385 -21.41 10.79 8.37
N VAL A 386 -20.15 11.16 8.12
CA VAL A 386 -19.77 11.91 6.91
C VAL A 386 -18.77 11.10 6.08
N LEU A 387 -19.08 10.87 4.81
CA LEU A 387 -18.16 10.33 3.82
C LEU A 387 -17.84 11.38 2.76
N SER A 388 -16.64 11.97 2.80
CA SER A 388 -16.24 13.03 1.88
C SER A 388 -14.98 12.62 1.10
N ASP A 389 -15.12 12.41 -0.20
CA ASP A 389 -13.97 12.10 -1.05
C ASP A 389 -13.29 13.34 -1.68
N GLY A 390 -13.67 14.55 -1.25
CA GLY A 390 -13.10 15.80 -1.78
C GLY A 390 -13.67 16.24 -3.12
N GLY A 391 -14.63 15.50 -3.68
CA GLY A 391 -15.41 15.85 -4.87
C GLY A 391 -14.62 15.79 -6.17
N VAL A 392 -15.12 16.51 -7.18
CA VAL A 392 -14.51 16.57 -8.51
C VAL A 392 -13.05 17.01 -8.44
N GLY A 393 -12.15 16.25 -9.08
CA GLY A 393 -10.72 16.52 -9.09
C GLY A 393 -9.98 16.09 -7.82
N ALA A 394 -10.62 15.31 -6.95
CA ALA A 394 -9.95 14.72 -5.79
C ALA A 394 -8.95 13.62 -6.17
N GLN A 395 -9.08 13.01 -7.35
CA GLN A 395 -8.16 12.00 -7.89
C GLN A 395 -7.92 10.83 -6.92
N ASN A 396 -9.00 10.28 -6.34
CA ASN A 396 -8.92 9.06 -5.55
C ASN A 396 -9.05 7.84 -6.48
N SER A 397 -8.10 6.91 -6.38
CA SER A 397 -8.09 5.65 -7.14
C SER A 397 -7.87 4.48 -6.19
N ILE A 398 -8.76 3.49 -6.23
CA ILE A 398 -8.66 2.28 -5.42
C ILE A 398 -8.75 1.05 -6.32
N THR A 399 -7.70 0.23 -6.37
CA THR A 399 -7.73 -1.07 -7.06
C THR A 399 -8.02 -2.17 -6.05
N VAL A 400 -8.98 -3.05 -6.36
CA VAL A 400 -9.43 -4.11 -5.43
C VAL A 400 -9.58 -5.48 -6.08
N GLY A 401 -8.95 -6.50 -5.48
CA GLY A 401 -8.76 -7.82 -6.11
C GLY A 401 -9.80 -8.91 -5.82
N ARG A 402 -10.52 -8.89 -4.69
CA ARG A 402 -11.49 -9.96 -4.34
C ARG A 402 -12.89 -9.50 -3.96
N GLY A 403 -13.09 -8.26 -3.54
CA GLY A 403 -14.43 -7.75 -3.25
C GLY A 403 -14.45 -6.39 -2.60
N MET A 404 -15.63 -5.78 -2.57
CA MET A 404 -15.84 -4.55 -1.82
C MET A 404 -17.17 -4.58 -1.07
N ALA A 405 -17.19 -3.95 0.10
CA ALA A 405 -18.38 -3.86 0.92
C ALA A 405 -18.55 -2.47 1.54
N LEU A 406 -19.68 -1.82 1.32
CA LEU A 406 -20.18 -0.72 2.16
C LEU A 406 -21.17 -1.32 3.17
N ARG A 407 -20.81 -1.32 4.46
CA ARG A 407 -21.58 -1.99 5.52
C ARG A 407 -22.85 -1.25 5.93
N GLN A 408 -22.86 0.07 5.83
CA GLN A 408 -23.99 0.94 6.13
C GLN A 408 -23.92 2.21 5.30
N LYS A 409 -25.08 2.82 5.05
CA LYS A 409 -25.18 4.15 4.45
C LYS A 409 -24.68 5.21 5.46
N PRO A 410 -23.72 6.07 5.10
CA PRO A 410 -23.35 7.21 5.95
C PRO A 410 -24.51 8.22 6.03
N ALA A 411 -24.60 8.98 7.12
CA ALA A 411 -25.63 10.02 7.26
C ALA A 411 -25.59 11.09 6.14
N SER A 412 -24.40 11.38 5.61
CA SER A 412 -24.19 12.27 4.47
C SER A 412 -22.90 11.96 3.70
N GLY A 413 -22.87 12.39 2.44
CA GLY A 413 -21.69 12.35 1.58
C GLY A 413 -21.65 11.19 0.57
N ASP A 414 -20.72 11.33 -0.37
CA ASP A 414 -20.60 10.53 -1.59
C ASP A 414 -19.13 10.30 -1.98
N LEU A 415 -18.93 9.42 -2.96
CA LEU A 415 -17.67 9.03 -3.56
C LEU A 415 -17.58 9.47 -5.04
N LEU A 416 -18.20 10.59 -5.41
CA LEU A 416 -18.32 11.06 -6.81
C LEU A 416 -16.98 11.49 -7.46
N GLY A 417 -15.96 11.83 -6.67
CA GLY A 417 -14.59 12.08 -7.08
C GLY A 417 -13.67 10.85 -7.04
N THR A 418 -14.23 9.65 -6.83
CA THR A 418 -13.49 8.40 -6.62
C THR A 418 -13.68 7.43 -7.78
N GLU A 419 -12.57 6.84 -8.23
CA GLU A 419 -12.52 5.71 -9.15
C GLU A 419 -12.18 4.43 -8.37
N ILE A 420 -13.02 3.40 -8.50
CA ILE A 420 -12.72 2.05 -8.00
C ILE A 420 -12.53 1.11 -9.19
N ILE A 421 -11.38 0.44 -9.23
CA ILE A 421 -11.02 -0.57 -10.22
C ILE A 421 -11.16 -1.94 -9.56
N ALA A 422 -12.28 -2.61 -9.80
CA ALA A 422 -12.50 -3.98 -9.35
C ALA A 422 -11.87 -4.95 -10.35
N THR A 423 -10.91 -5.77 -9.91
CA THR A 423 -10.20 -6.73 -10.75
C THR A 423 -10.54 -8.15 -10.33
N ALA A 424 -11.07 -8.96 -11.25
CA ALA A 424 -11.35 -10.36 -11.01
C ALA A 424 -10.38 -11.26 -11.81
N GLY A 425 -9.69 -12.18 -11.13
CA GLY A 425 -8.81 -13.17 -11.76
C GLY A 425 -9.57 -14.27 -12.51
N ASP A 426 -8.86 -15.16 -13.20
CA ASP A 426 -9.49 -16.26 -13.95
C ASP A 426 -10.38 -17.12 -13.05
N PHE A 427 -11.63 -17.36 -13.49
CA PHE A 427 -12.62 -18.19 -12.78
C PHE A 427 -13.01 -17.68 -11.38
N VAL A 428 -12.78 -16.40 -11.07
CA VAL A 428 -13.14 -15.78 -9.80
C VAL A 428 -14.46 -15.02 -9.92
N ASN A 429 -15.35 -15.21 -8.94
CA ASN A 429 -16.50 -14.32 -8.74
C ASN A 429 -16.16 -13.34 -7.61
N GLN A 430 -16.24 -12.05 -7.90
CA GLN A 430 -15.97 -10.96 -6.97
C GLN A 430 -17.29 -10.39 -6.44
N GLY A 431 -17.47 -10.40 -5.12
CA GLY A 431 -18.64 -9.83 -4.47
C GLY A 431 -18.55 -8.31 -4.32
N ILE A 432 -19.65 -7.62 -4.61
CA ILE A 432 -19.85 -6.19 -4.37
C ILE A 432 -21.11 -6.04 -3.51
N ASP A 433 -20.92 -5.74 -2.23
CA ASP A 433 -21.99 -5.44 -1.27
C ASP A 433 -22.07 -3.92 -1.07
N TRP A 434 -23.22 -3.29 -1.30
CA TRP A 434 -23.32 -1.83 -1.16
C TRP A 434 -24.61 -1.40 -0.44
N ASN A 435 -24.50 -1.11 0.85
CA ASN A 435 -25.66 -0.79 1.68
C ASN A 435 -26.04 0.69 1.60
N SER A 436 -26.53 1.14 0.43
CA SER A 436 -27.14 2.47 0.22
C SER A 436 -28.62 2.33 -0.14
N ASP A 437 -29.38 3.43 -0.05
CA ASP A 437 -30.83 3.43 -0.30
C ASP A 437 -31.14 3.35 -1.81
N ASP A 438 -32.19 2.62 -2.16
CA ASP A 438 -32.80 2.61 -3.50
C ASP A 438 -33.78 3.79 -3.68
N TYR A 439 -33.34 4.84 -4.38
CA TYR A 439 -34.18 5.99 -4.77
C TYR A 439 -34.86 5.82 -6.14
N GLY A 440 -34.78 4.65 -6.76
CA GLY A 440 -35.27 4.43 -8.12
C GLY A 440 -34.41 5.12 -9.18
N VAL A 441 -34.97 5.26 -10.39
CA VAL A 441 -34.35 6.04 -11.47
C VAL A 441 -34.52 7.52 -11.16
N SER A 442 -33.64 8.04 -10.31
CA SER A 442 -33.72 9.40 -9.79
C SER A 442 -32.33 9.95 -9.50
N VAL A 443 -32.14 11.24 -9.79
CA VAL A 443 -30.88 11.94 -9.51
C VAL A 443 -30.62 12.08 -8.00
N LYS A 444 -31.65 11.93 -7.16
CA LYS A 444 -31.51 11.95 -5.69
C LYS A 444 -30.60 10.85 -5.17
N GLY A 445 -30.45 9.74 -5.90
CA GLY A 445 -29.53 8.67 -5.51
C GLY A 445 -28.05 9.05 -5.63
N PHE A 446 -27.72 10.19 -6.24
CA PHE A 446 -26.36 10.74 -6.33
C PHE A 446 -26.06 11.81 -5.29
N GLU A 447 -26.93 12.00 -4.30
CA GLU A 447 -26.77 13.03 -3.26
C GLU A 447 -26.91 12.40 -1.87
N ASN A 448 -25.83 12.41 -1.09
CA ASN A 448 -25.76 11.88 0.27
C ASN A 448 -26.20 10.41 0.36
N ASN A 449 -25.76 9.59 -0.60
CA ASN A 449 -26.14 8.18 -0.69
C ASN A 449 -24.94 7.26 -0.91
N ALA A 450 -23.72 7.72 -0.60
CA ALA A 450 -22.48 7.03 -0.94
C ALA A 450 -22.40 6.68 -2.44
N ALA A 451 -22.85 7.58 -3.32
CA ALA A 451 -22.80 7.38 -4.76
C ALA A 451 -21.35 7.41 -5.26
N LEU A 452 -21.01 6.56 -6.23
CA LEU A 452 -19.66 6.37 -6.72
C LEU A 452 -19.41 7.11 -8.03
N GLY A 453 -18.25 7.77 -8.15
CA GLY A 453 -17.85 8.51 -9.34
C GLY A 453 -17.60 7.59 -10.53
N LYS A 454 -16.75 6.59 -10.36
CA LYS A 454 -16.46 5.63 -11.42
C LYS A 454 -16.21 4.23 -10.87
N LEU A 455 -16.87 3.24 -11.48
CA LEU A 455 -16.62 1.83 -11.23
C LEU A 455 -16.10 1.19 -12.51
N ILE A 456 -14.88 0.68 -12.48
CA ILE A 456 -14.28 -0.07 -13.57
C ILE A 456 -14.28 -1.55 -13.19
N LEU A 457 -14.95 -2.35 -14.01
CA LEU A 457 -15.00 -3.80 -13.88
C LEU A 457 -13.99 -4.40 -14.86
N LYS A 458 -12.85 -4.88 -14.32
CA LYS A 458 -11.78 -5.52 -15.10
C LYS A 458 -11.80 -7.01 -14.85
N ASN A 459 -12.45 -7.74 -15.75
CA ASN A 459 -12.57 -9.19 -15.68
C ASN A 459 -11.36 -9.88 -16.35
N SER A 460 -11.07 -11.09 -15.88
CA SER A 460 -10.28 -12.08 -16.61
C SER A 460 -11.20 -13.19 -17.15
N LYS A 461 -10.64 -14.32 -17.58
CA LYS A 461 -11.39 -15.40 -18.22
C LYS A 461 -12.47 -15.97 -17.28
N LEU A 462 -13.72 -15.99 -17.73
CA LEU A 462 -14.86 -16.59 -17.02
C LEU A 462 -15.02 -16.10 -15.57
N SER A 463 -14.65 -14.84 -15.31
CA SER A 463 -14.85 -14.17 -14.04
C SER A 463 -16.13 -13.34 -14.05
N LYS A 464 -16.72 -13.12 -12.86
CA LYS A 464 -17.94 -12.32 -12.70
C LYS A 464 -17.84 -11.37 -11.52
N PHE A 465 -18.54 -10.25 -11.63
CA PHE A 465 -18.83 -9.34 -10.52
C PHE A 465 -20.26 -9.57 -10.08
N GLU A 466 -20.44 -9.97 -8.83
CA GLU A 466 -21.74 -10.28 -8.24
C GLU A 466 -22.14 -9.16 -7.28
N PHE A 467 -23.22 -8.45 -7.61
CA PHE A 467 -23.78 -7.42 -6.75
C PHE A 467 -24.82 -8.03 -5.81
N HIS A 468 -24.61 -7.86 -4.51
CA HIS A 468 -25.44 -8.42 -3.45
C HIS A 468 -26.08 -7.30 -2.62
N GLY A 469 -27.33 -7.53 -2.21
CA GLY A 469 -28.06 -6.65 -1.28
C GLY A 469 -28.18 -7.28 0.10
N SER A 470 -28.59 -6.48 1.09
CA SER A 470 -29.00 -7.04 2.38
C SER A 470 -30.32 -7.80 2.25
N GLU A 471 -30.55 -8.75 3.16
CA GLU A 471 -31.80 -9.54 3.19
C GLU A 471 -33.05 -8.66 3.41
N ASP A 472 -32.88 -7.42 3.92
CA ASP A 472 -33.95 -6.46 4.21
C ASP A 472 -34.48 -5.72 2.95
N GLY A 473 -33.82 -5.90 1.80
CA GLY A 473 -34.44 -5.73 0.48
C GLY A 473 -34.83 -4.30 0.09
N GLU A 474 -33.90 -3.34 0.12
CA GLU A 474 -34.06 -2.00 -0.49
C GLU A 474 -32.70 -1.33 -0.81
N ASN A 475 -31.69 -2.14 -1.16
CA ASN A 475 -30.34 -1.64 -1.41
C ASN A 475 -30.04 -1.39 -2.89
N ALA A 476 -29.31 -0.31 -3.14
CA ALA A 476 -28.80 0.00 -4.45
C ALA A 476 -27.43 0.67 -4.41
N ILE A 477 -26.72 0.64 -5.55
CA ILE A 477 -25.54 1.47 -5.80
C ILE A 477 -25.83 2.44 -6.96
N TYR A 478 -25.45 3.71 -6.79
CA TYR A 478 -25.51 4.74 -7.82
C TYR A 478 -24.11 5.06 -8.33
N ILE A 479 -23.88 4.93 -9.63
CA ILE A 479 -22.56 5.03 -10.26
C ILE A 479 -22.62 6.06 -11.40
N ASP A 480 -21.80 7.10 -11.34
CA ASP A 480 -21.77 8.14 -12.39
C ASP A 480 -21.24 7.58 -13.72
N HIS A 481 -20.17 6.78 -13.68
CA HIS A 481 -19.70 6.03 -14.85
C HIS A 481 -19.37 4.56 -14.54
N LEU A 482 -20.07 3.64 -15.21
CA LEU A 482 -19.86 2.20 -15.11
C LEU A 482 -19.13 1.68 -16.35
N GLU A 483 -17.89 1.23 -16.18
CA GLU A 483 -17.02 0.78 -17.27
C GLU A 483 -16.77 -0.73 -17.22
N PHE A 484 -16.93 -1.40 -18.35
CA PHE A 484 -16.60 -2.82 -18.54
C PHE A 484 -15.37 -2.95 -19.44
N VAL A 485 -14.23 -3.31 -18.87
CA VAL A 485 -12.97 -3.35 -19.61
C VAL A 485 -13.00 -4.46 -20.65
N GLY A 486 -12.72 -4.11 -21.91
CA GLY A 486 -12.61 -5.08 -23.00
C GLY A 486 -13.94 -5.60 -23.54
N LEU A 487 -15.08 -5.13 -23.02
CA LEU A 487 -16.39 -5.42 -23.60
C LEU A 487 -16.82 -4.33 -24.58
N THR A 488 -17.54 -4.76 -25.61
CA THR A 488 -18.16 -3.93 -26.65
C THR A 488 -19.65 -4.22 -26.71
N LYS A 489 -20.41 -3.48 -27.54
CA LYS A 489 -21.86 -3.75 -27.68
C LYS A 489 -22.14 -5.19 -28.16
N ASP A 490 -21.25 -5.77 -28.96
CA ASP A 490 -21.47 -7.10 -29.55
C ASP A 490 -21.40 -8.21 -28.49
N ASP A 491 -20.80 -7.92 -27.33
CA ASP A 491 -20.75 -8.82 -26.17
C ASP A 491 -22.04 -8.78 -25.34
N VAL A 492 -22.89 -7.77 -25.56
CA VAL A 492 -24.20 -7.63 -24.91
C VAL A 492 -25.21 -8.47 -25.70
N ALA A 493 -25.54 -9.66 -25.19
CA ALA A 493 -26.45 -10.57 -25.87
C ALA A 493 -27.49 -11.16 -24.92
N LYS A 494 -28.73 -11.29 -25.41
CA LYS A 494 -29.85 -11.94 -24.70
C LYS A 494 -30.15 -11.33 -23.32
N GLY A 495 -29.92 -10.03 -23.15
CA GLY A 495 -30.19 -9.31 -21.90
C GLY A 495 -29.19 -9.59 -20.77
N ILE A 496 -28.00 -10.09 -21.09
CA ILE A 496 -26.95 -10.43 -20.13
C ILE A 496 -25.63 -9.77 -20.55
N ILE A 497 -24.90 -9.25 -19.57
CA ILE A 497 -23.51 -8.85 -19.71
C ILE A 497 -22.66 -9.99 -19.12
N PRO A 498 -21.74 -10.63 -19.88
CA PRO A 498 -21.08 -11.87 -19.46
C PRO A 498 -20.37 -11.84 -18.11
N VAL A 499 -19.88 -10.66 -17.72
CA VAL A 499 -19.05 -10.43 -16.54
C VAL A 499 -19.87 -9.94 -15.34
N LEU A 500 -21.17 -9.75 -15.48
CA LEU A 500 -22.02 -9.12 -14.48
C LEU A 500 -23.12 -10.08 -14.03
N ASP A 501 -23.32 -10.12 -12.72
CA ASP A 501 -24.48 -10.73 -12.09
C ASP A 501 -24.99 -9.78 -11.01
N ILE A 502 -26.29 -9.52 -11.01
CA ILE A 502 -26.94 -8.72 -9.97
C ILE A 502 -27.89 -9.69 -9.27
N LYS A 503 -27.76 -9.88 -7.96
CA LYS A 503 -28.62 -10.80 -7.19
C LYS A 503 -29.98 -10.16 -6.90
N GLU A 504 -30.95 -10.99 -6.50
CA GLU A 504 -32.28 -10.48 -6.10
C GLU A 504 -32.13 -9.59 -4.86
N GLY A 505 -33.02 -8.60 -4.72
CA GLY A 505 -32.96 -7.65 -3.60
C GLY A 505 -31.92 -6.52 -3.78
N PHE A 506 -31.25 -6.44 -4.92
CA PHE A 506 -30.27 -5.39 -5.21
C PHE A 506 -30.48 -4.72 -6.57
N LYS A 507 -30.16 -3.43 -6.66
CA LYS A 507 -30.18 -2.67 -7.92
C LYS A 507 -28.89 -1.88 -8.17
N VAL A 508 -28.52 -1.79 -9.45
CA VAL A 508 -27.41 -0.99 -9.93
C VAL A 508 -27.98 0.12 -10.80
N TYR A 509 -27.82 1.36 -10.32
CA TYR A 509 -28.13 2.57 -11.06
C TYR A 509 -26.85 3.16 -11.63
N PHE A 510 -26.83 3.41 -12.94
CA PHE A 510 -25.69 4.04 -13.59
C PHE A 510 -26.15 5.26 -14.40
N ALA A 511 -25.32 6.30 -14.48
CA ALA A 511 -25.62 7.46 -15.32
C ALA A 511 -25.03 7.35 -16.73
N SER A 512 -23.87 6.69 -16.87
CA SER A 512 -23.27 6.42 -18.19
C SER A 512 -22.45 5.15 -18.17
N SER A 513 -22.18 4.60 -19.36
CA SER A 513 -21.33 3.41 -19.54
C SER A 513 -20.55 3.49 -20.85
N ASN A 514 -19.49 2.67 -20.99
CA ASN A 514 -18.84 2.41 -22.27
C ASN A 514 -19.68 1.52 -23.21
N LEU A 515 -20.64 0.77 -22.66
CA LEU A 515 -21.66 0.06 -23.43
C LEU A 515 -22.86 0.98 -23.71
N PRO A 516 -23.66 0.74 -24.78
CA PRO A 516 -24.82 1.57 -25.08
C PRO A 516 -25.83 1.56 -23.93
N ALA A 517 -26.00 2.71 -23.25
CA ALA A 517 -26.83 2.83 -22.05
C ALA A 517 -28.29 2.39 -22.29
N GLU A 518 -28.84 2.68 -23.47
CA GLU A 518 -30.19 2.30 -23.88
C GLU A 518 -30.35 0.78 -24.02
N GLU A 519 -29.32 0.06 -24.46
CA GLU A 519 -29.39 -1.39 -24.67
C GLU A 519 -29.29 -2.17 -23.36
N ILE A 520 -28.58 -1.61 -22.36
CA ILE A 520 -28.37 -2.27 -21.06
C ILE A 520 -29.38 -1.81 -19.98
N ASP A 521 -30.12 -0.72 -20.20
CA ASP A 521 -31.20 -0.30 -19.29
C ASP A 521 -32.33 -1.33 -19.27
N GLY A 522 -32.73 -1.76 -18.07
CA GLY A 522 -33.77 -2.75 -17.87
C GLY A 522 -33.29 -4.20 -17.86
N MET A 523 -32.00 -4.46 -18.10
CA MET A 523 -31.43 -5.81 -17.96
C MET A 523 -31.55 -6.36 -16.53
N TYR A 524 -31.39 -7.68 -16.39
CA TYR A 524 -31.53 -8.40 -15.13
C TYR A 524 -32.89 -8.15 -14.46
N ASP A 525 -33.97 -8.25 -15.23
CA ASP A 525 -35.36 -8.00 -14.76
C ASP A 525 -35.54 -6.61 -14.13
N GLY A 526 -34.89 -5.60 -14.71
CA GLY A 526 -34.98 -4.21 -14.24
C GLY A 526 -34.07 -3.88 -13.06
N ARG A 527 -33.09 -4.72 -12.73
CA ARG A 527 -32.10 -4.46 -11.67
C ARG A 527 -30.90 -3.63 -12.14
N LEU A 528 -30.61 -3.60 -13.43
CA LEU A 528 -29.67 -2.65 -14.02
C LEU A 528 -30.44 -1.51 -14.67
N ARG A 529 -30.30 -0.28 -14.17
CA ARG A 529 -31.15 0.86 -14.57
C ARG A 529 -30.35 2.12 -14.88
N TRP A 530 -30.73 2.79 -15.96
CA TRP A 530 -30.07 4.02 -16.40
C TRP A 530 -30.74 5.27 -15.82
N VAL A 531 -29.97 6.11 -15.12
CA VAL A 531 -30.39 7.43 -14.62
C VAL A 531 -29.96 8.50 -15.63
N LYS A 532 -30.68 8.56 -16.75
CA LYS A 532 -30.34 9.37 -17.93
C LYS A 532 -30.31 10.87 -17.67
N GLU A 533 -31.08 11.38 -16.71
CA GLU A 533 -31.17 12.79 -16.42
C GLU A 533 -29.95 13.32 -15.66
N TYR A 534 -29.17 12.46 -14.98
CA TYR A 534 -28.03 12.88 -14.15
C TYR A 534 -26.82 13.28 -15.01
N PRO A 535 -26.40 14.58 -15.02
CA PRO A 535 -25.25 15.07 -15.75
C PRO A 535 -24.02 15.09 -14.83
N GLY A 536 -23.65 13.93 -14.29
CA GLY A 536 -22.52 13.75 -13.38
C GLY A 536 -21.18 14.17 -13.97
N HIS A 537 -20.12 14.18 -13.15
CA HIS A 537 -18.81 14.64 -13.60
C HIS A 537 -18.24 13.78 -14.74
N ASN A 538 -18.34 12.46 -14.60
CA ASN A 538 -17.81 11.48 -15.54
C ASN A 538 -18.79 11.20 -16.70
N SER A 539 -20.09 11.42 -16.47
CA SER A 539 -21.15 11.17 -17.46
C SER A 539 -21.57 12.38 -18.29
N SER A 540 -21.21 13.62 -17.94
CA SER A 540 -21.76 14.80 -18.63
C SER A 540 -20.99 15.25 -19.88
N MET A 541 -21.66 16.06 -20.68
CA MET A 541 -21.08 16.89 -21.74
C MET A 541 -21.73 18.28 -21.77
N PRO A 542 -21.00 19.32 -22.23
CA PRO A 542 -21.59 20.64 -22.43
C PRO A 542 -22.54 20.62 -23.64
N LEU A 543 -23.66 21.32 -23.51
CA LEU A 543 -24.61 21.57 -24.58
C LEU A 543 -24.99 23.06 -24.59
N TYR A 544 -24.77 23.71 -25.73
CA TYR A 544 -25.20 25.08 -25.96
C TYR A 544 -26.68 25.11 -26.35
N ILE A 545 -27.47 25.98 -25.71
CA ILE A 545 -28.90 26.14 -25.99
C ILE A 545 -29.11 27.39 -26.84
N SER A 546 -29.33 27.20 -28.15
CA SER A 546 -29.22 28.25 -29.18
C SER A 546 -30.11 29.48 -29.03
N GLY A 547 -31.29 29.37 -28.42
CA GLY A 547 -32.19 30.50 -28.13
C GLY A 547 -31.98 31.13 -26.75
N THR A 548 -30.90 30.77 -26.07
CA THR A 548 -30.41 31.40 -24.83
C THR A 548 -28.91 31.69 -24.97
N ASP A 549 -28.34 32.52 -24.09
CA ASP A 549 -26.88 32.65 -24.00
C ASP A 549 -26.27 31.68 -22.96
N LYS A 550 -26.89 30.50 -22.78
CA LYS A 550 -26.50 29.51 -21.77
C LYS A 550 -25.94 28.22 -22.37
N THR A 551 -24.88 27.73 -21.74
CA THR A 551 -24.39 26.35 -21.90
C THR A 551 -24.76 25.56 -20.66
N ILE A 552 -25.44 24.44 -20.85
CA ILE A 552 -25.83 23.54 -19.76
C ILE A 552 -24.98 22.27 -19.81
N ARG A 553 -24.95 21.51 -18.71
CA ARG A 553 -24.40 20.15 -18.71
C ARG A 553 -25.55 19.16 -18.79
N VAL A 554 -25.44 18.23 -19.71
CA VAL A 554 -26.39 17.13 -19.89
C VAL A 554 -25.64 15.81 -19.86
N ASN A 555 -26.33 14.74 -19.50
CA ASN A 555 -25.78 13.40 -19.59
C ASN A 555 -25.39 13.09 -21.05
N ARG A 556 -24.16 12.61 -21.26
CA ARG A 556 -23.57 12.29 -22.56
C ARG A 556 -24.37 11.23 -23.30
N SER A 557 -24.67 10.12 -22.63
CA SER A 557 -25.44 9.02 -23.22
C SER A 557 -26.86 9.49 -23.57
N PHE A 558 -27.45 10.38 -22.77
CA PHE A 558 -28.80 10.88 -23.04
C PHE A 558 -28.83 11.87 -24.22
N ARG A 559 -27.83 12.74 -24.30
CA ARG A 559 -27.65 13.65 -25.45
C ARG A 559 -27.35 12.90 -26.75
N GLN A 560 -26.63 11.79 -26.69
CA GLN A 560 -26.23 11.00 -27.85
C GLN A 560 -27.21 9.88 -28.20
N SER A 561 -28.27 9.71 -27.40
CA SER A 561 -29.25 8.65 -27.57
C SER A 561 -29.93 8.73 -28.95
N ILE A 562 -30.09 7.59 -29.61
CA ILE A 562 -30.78 7.50 -30.91
C ILE A 562 -32.22 7.01 -30.77
N THR A 563 -32.68 6.70 -29.55
CA THR A 563 -34.06 6.27 -29.30
C THR A 563 -34.93 7.36 -28.68
N TYR A 564 -34.37 8.23 -27.83
CA TYR A 564 -35.10 9.34 -27.25
C TYR A 564 -35.11 10.55 -28.18
N ASP A 565 -36.30 11.11 -28.38
CA ASP A 565 -36.58 12.44 -28.91
C ASP A 565 -37.17 13.23 -27.74
N THR A 566 -36.36 14.05 -27.07
CA THR A 566 -36.75 14.63 -25.77
C THR A 566 -37.59 15.89 -25.91
N ASP A 567 -37.44 16.64 -27.02
CA ASP A 567 -38.24 17.83 -27.29
C ASP A 567 -39.46 17.56 -28.20
N ASN A 568 -39.60 16.31 -28.67
CA ASN A 568 -40.68 15.78 -29.50
C ASN A 568 -40.83 16.49 -30.85
N ASP A 569 -39.72 16.85 -31.49
CA ASP A 569 -39.72 17.46 -32.82
C ASP A 569 -39.60 16.46 -33.99
N GLY A 570 -39.44 15.18 -33.68
CA GLY A 570 -39.32 14.07 -34.62
C GLY A 570 -37.87 13.65 -34.91
N ILE A 571 -36.87 14.28 -34.28
CA ILE A 571 -35.46 13.96 -34.46
C ILE A 571 -34.90 13.41 -33.13
N ALA A 572 -34.34 12.20 -33.17
CA ALA A 572 -33.73 11.62 -31.97
C ALA A 572 -32.54 12.46 -31.49
N ASN A 573 -32.33 12.50 -30.17
CA ASN A 573 -31.39 13.39 -29.50
C ASN A 573 -30.00 13.40 -30.15
N GLY A 574 -29.46 12.23 -30.49
CA GLY A 574 -28.13 12.06 -31.07
C GLY A 574 -27.95 12.70 -32.45
N TYR A 575 -29.05 12.88 -33.20
CA TYR A 575 -29.06 13.55 -34.51
C TYR A 575 -29.61 14.98 -34.44
N ASP A 576 -30.24 15.36 -33.34
CA ASP A 576 -30.85 16.68 -33.17
C ASP A 576 -29.82 17.73 -32.72
N LEU A 577 -29.93 18.93 -33.28
CA LEU A 577 -29.18 20.12 -32.88
C LEU A 577 -29.80 20.81 -31.65
N THR A 578 -31.09 20.59 -31.38
CA THR A 578 -31.84 21.16 -30.26
C THR A 578 -32.56 20.09 -29.40
N PRO A 579 -31.87 19.01 -28.96
CA PRO A 579 -32.49 17.81 -28.37
C PRO A 579 -33.27 18.04 -27.08
N PHE A 580 -33.01 19.16 -26.41
CA PHE A 580 -33.72 19.55 -25.18
C PHE A 580 -34.48 20.87 -25.36
N GLY A 581 -34.80 21.19 -26.61
CA GLY A 581 -35.34 22.46 -27.05
C GLY A 581 -34.27 23.50 -27.35
N ASN A 582 -34.70 24.58 -28.00
CA ASN A 582 -33.88 25.73 -28.34
C ASN A 582 -33.92 26.83 -27.26
N GLY A 583 -34.44 26.55 -26.06
CA GLY A 583 -34.59 27.53 -24.99
C GLY A 583 -35.86 28.38 -25.04
N ILE A 584 -36.65 28.28 -26.11
CA ILE A 584 -38.03 28.78 -26.13
C ILE A 584 -38.91 27.67 -25.52
N PRO A 585 -39.62 27.92 -24.39
CA PRO A 585 -40.46 26.90 -23.78
C PRO A 585 -41.57 26.45 -24.75
N LYS A 586 -41.51 25.20 -25.20
CA LYS A 586 -42.59 24.54 -25.95
C LYS A 586 -43.51 23.85 -24.95
N ILE A 587 -44.81 24.15 -25.02
CA ILE A 587 -45.80 23.44 -24.19
C ILE A 587 -45.98 22.03 -24.77
N SER A 588 -45.56 21.00 -24.04
CA SER A 588 -45.57 19.61 -24.50
C SER A 588 -46.96 18.97 -24.41
N SER A 589 -47.79 19.37 -23.43
CA SER A 589 -49.18 18.92 -23.32
C SER A 589 -50.03 19.87 -22.46
N VAL A 590 -51.35 19.86 -22.71
CA VAL A 590 -52.38 20.44 -21.84
C VAL A 590 -53.48 19.39 -21.63
N ILE A 591 -53.48 18.75 -20.46
CA ILE A 591 -54.46 17.72 -20.10
C ILE A 591 -55.43 18.31 -19.09
N LEU A 592 -56.73 18.15 -19.35
CA LEU A 592 -57.79 18.50 -18.40
C LEU A 592 -58.04 17.29 -17.49
N ASP A 593 -57.69 17.41 -16.21
CA ASP A 593 -57.85 16.38 -15.20
C ASP A 593 -59.21 16.53 -14.47
N GLN A 594 -59.56 15.55 -13.63
CA GLN A 594 -60.73 15.62 -12.76
C GLN A 594 -60.69 16.89 -11.90
N GLY A 595 -61.81 17.62 -11.84
CA GLY A 595 -61.90 18.83 -11.03
C GLY A 595 -61.47 20.14 -11.72
N ASN A 596 -61.53 20.22 -13.06
CA ASN A 596 -61.19 21.43 -13.83
C ASN A 596 -59.72 21.87 -13.69
N ILE A 597 -58.79 20.93 -13.51
CA ILE A 597 -57.36 21.20 -13.42
C ILE A 597 -56.74 21.06 -14.81
N ILE A 598 -55.92 22.02 -15.22
CA ILE A 598 -55.05 21.87 -16.39
C ILE A 598 -53.61 21.65 -15.96
N ASN A 599 -52.94 20.72 -16.63
CA ASN A 599 -51.50 20.51 -16.49
C ASN A 599 -50.80 21.16 -17.66
N ILE A 600 -50.07 22.24 -17.43
CA ILE A 600 -49.21 22.89 -18.43
C ILE A 600 -47.82 22.32 -18.27
N LYS A 601 -47.32 21.66 -19.31
CA LYS A 601 -46.01 21.01 -19.29
C LYS A 601 -45.03 21.65 -20.26
N TRP A 602 -43.77 21.79 -19.88
CA TRP A 602 -42.69 22.24 -20.77
C TRP A 602 -41.34 21.68 -20.32
N MET A 603 -40.34 21.74 -21.20
CA MET A 603 -38.98 21.36 -20.87
C MET A 603 -38.26 22.47 -20.10
N GLY A 604 -37.89 22.18 -18.86
CA GLY A 604 -37.13 23.04 -17.98
C GLY A 604 -35.63 22.84 -18.15
N LEU A 605 -34.93 23.93 -18.38
CA LEU A 605 -33.47 24.01 -18.34
C LEU A 605 -33.02 24.21 -16.89
N PRO A 606 -31.83 23.73 -16.52
CA PRO A 606 -31.29 23.92 -15.17
C PRO A 606 -31.08 25.40 -14.85
N SER A 607 -31.17 25.74 -13.57
CA SER A 607 -30.92 27.08 -13.01
C SER A 607 -31.59 28.21 -13.82
N SER A 608 -32.88 28.02 -14.14
CA SER A 608 -33.63 28.88 -15.05
C SER A 608 -34.98 29.27 -14.48
N LEU A 609 -35.35 30.55 -14.66
CA LEU A 609 -36.63 31.10 -14.22
C LEU A 609 -37.63 31.11 -15.38
N TYR A 610 -38.85 30.66 -15.09
CA TYR A 610 -39.96 30.66 -16.02
C TYR A 610 -41.11 31.50 -15.48
N ARG A 611 -41.67 32.38 -16.32
CA ARG A 611 -42.93 33.09 -16.05
C ARG A 611 -44.06 32.41 -16.76
N ILE A 612 -45.05 31.97 -16.00
CA ILE A 612 -46.32 31.51 -16.55
C ILE A 612 -47.27 32.70 -16.54
N GLU A 613 -47.79 33.05 -17.72
CA GLU A 613 -48.69 34.17 -17.89
C GLU A 613 -49.98 33.73 -18.54
N TYR A 614 -51.07 34.45 -18.28
CA TYR A 614 -52.37 34.19 -18.86
C TYR A 614 -53.06 35.43 -19.44
N LYS A 615 -54.01 35.18 -20.34
CA LYS A 615 -54.97 36.15 -20.87
C LYS A 615 -56.37 35.56 -20.86
N GLU A 616 -57.37 36.38 -20.56
CA GLU A 616 -58.78 35.95 -20.55
C GLU A 616 -59.43 35.98 -21.94
N ARG A 617 -58.82 36.68 -22.92
CA ARG A 617 -59.24 36.75 -24.33
C ARG A 617 -58.02 37.00 -25.20
N ILE A 618 -57.92 36.38 -26.39
CA ILE A 618 -56.81 36.60 -27.35
C ILE A 618 -56.59 38.09 -27.65
N GLY A 619 -57.68 38.86 -27.84
CA GLY A 619 -57.63 40.30 -28.13
C GLY A 619 -57.79 41.23 -26.92
N GLY A 620 -57.75 40.72 -25.69
CA GLY A 620 -57.87 41.53 -24.47
C GLY A 620 -56.59 42.29 -24.11
N ALA A 621 -56.65 43.10 -23.04
CA ALA A 621 -55.49 43.80 -22.46
C ALA A 621 -54.33 42.83 -22.14
N GLY A 622 -53.13 43.38 -21.90
CA GLY A 622 -51.85 42.66 -21.80
C GLY A 622 -51.82 41.38 -20.96
N TRP A 623 -50.81 40.54 -21.18
CA TRP A 623 -50.61 39.30 -20.44
C TRP A 623 -50.50 39.59 -18.93
N LYS A 624 -51.16 38.77 -18.11
CA LYS A 624 -51.11 38.84 -16.65
C LYS A 624 -50.22 37.72 -16.12
N LEU A 625 -49.37 38.02 -15.15
CA LEU A 625 -48.56 37.01 -14.46
C LEU A 625 -49.49 36.05 -13.68
N LEU A 626 -49.32 34.74 -13.90
CA LEU A 626 -49.96 33.70 -13.11
C LEU A 626 -49.07 33.32 -11.93
N THR A 627 -47.85 32.87 -12.24
CA THR A 627 -46.82 32.52 -11.26
C THR A 627 -45.45 32.50 -11.94
N GLU A 628 -44.41 32.48 -11.12
CA GLU A 628 -43.05 32.15 -11.53
C GLU A 628 -42.68 30.73 -11.06
N TYR A 629 -41.83 30.06 -11.83
CA TYR A 629 -41.26 28.77 -11.49
C TYR A 629 -39.76 28.81 -11.74
N TYR A 630 -38.96 28.56 -10.70
CA TYR A 630 -37.51 28.45 -10.82
C TYR A 630 -37.13 26.98 -10.80
N ASN A 631 -36.46 26.50 -11.86
CA ASN A 631 -35.83 25.19 -11.83
C ASN A 631 -34.48 25.32 -11.13
N ASP A 632 -34.44 25.02 -9.84
CA ASP A 632 -33.24 25.02 -9.00
C ASP A 632 -32.38 23.77 -9.19
N GLU A 633 -32.91 22.72 -9.82
CA GLU A 633 -32.15 21.54 -10.17
C GLU A 633 -31.11 21.83 -11.26
N TYR A 634 -30.04 21.04 -11.24
CA TYR A 634 -28.94 21.10 -12.20
C TYR A 634 -29.17 20.22 -13.44
N ILE A 635 -30.39 19.72 -13.63
CA ILE A 635 -30.78 18.83 -14.72
C ILE A 635 -31.84 19.46 -15.63
N VAL A 636 -31.92 18.91 -16.84
CA VAL A 636 -33.05 19.14 -17.73
C VAL A 636 -34.19 18.21 -17.33
N LYS A 637 -35.41 18.73 -17.18
CA LYS A 637 -36.59 17.93 -16.84
C LYS A 637 -37.89 18.52 -17.37
N GLU A 638 -38.91 17.68 -17.53
CA GLU A 638 -40.26 18.16 -17.79
C GLU A 638 -40.83 18.83 -16.52
N ILE A 639 -41.14 20.12 -16.60
CA ILE A 639 -41.83 20.86 -15.54
C ILE A 639 -43.33 20.76 -15.78
N VAL A 640 -44.08 20.48 -14.71
CA VAL A 640 -45.54 20.44 -14.72
C VAL A 640 -46.08 21.54 -13.80
N HIS A 641 -46.83 22.48 -14.35
CA HIS A 641 -47.60 23.46 -13.59
C HIS A 641 -49.09 23.10 -13.61
N GLN A 642 -49.69 22.98 -12.43
CA GLN A 642 -51.11 22.70 -12.27
C GLN A 642 -51.87 24.01 -12.00
N GLU A 643 -52.90 24.28 -12.80
CA GLU A 643 -53.78 25.45 -12.64
C GLU A 643 -55.24 25.00 -12.55
N VAL A 644 -55.96 25.51 -11.55
CA VAL A 644 -57.39 25.23 -11.37
C VAL A 644 -58.20 26.24 -12.19
N LEU A 645 -58.98 25.75 -13.15
CA LEU A 645 -59.87 26.57 -13.94
C LEU A 645 -61.12 26.92 -13.12
N SER A 646 -61.50 28.21 -13.13
CA SER A 646 -62.74 28.64 -12.50
C SER A 646 -63.96 28.09 -13.26
N ASN A 647 -65.05 27.78 -12.55
CA ASN A 647 -66.31 27.28 -13.15
C ASN A 647 -67.03 28.28 -14.09
N LYS A 648 -66.49 29.50 -14.28
CA LYS A 648 -67.02 30.47 -15.24
C LYS A 648 -66.49 30.13 -16.65
N ARG A 649 -67.39 30.02 -17.64
CA ARG A 649 -67.12 29.66 -19.04
C ARG A 649 -66.29 30.69 -19.84
N ASN A 650 -65.20 31.20 -19.28
CA ASN A 650 -64.26 32.07 -19.99
C ASN A 650 -63.01 31.26 -20.36
N SER A 651 -62.69 31.20 -21.65
CA SER A 651 -61.44 30.60 -22.14
C SER A 651 -60.24 31.42 -21.64
N LYS A 652 -59.27 30.78 -20.97
CA LYS A 652 -57.97 31.39 -20.64
C LYS A 652 -56.92 30.91 -21.66
N PHE A 653 -56.03 31.80 -22.06
CA PHE A 653 -54.87 31.51 -22.90
C PHE A 653 -53.62 31.61 -22.05
N TYR A 654 -52.70 30.66 -22.18
CA TYR A 654 -51.49 30.58 -21.37
C TYR A 654 -50.25 30.70 -22.25
N ARG A 655 -49.18 31.28 -21.70
CA ARG A 655 -47.84 31.20 -22.28
C ARG A 655 -46.82 30.99 -21.16
N VAL A 656 -45.73 30.31 -21.50
CA VAL A 656 -44.55 30.17 -20.65
C VAL A 656 -43.43 30.97 -21.29
N LEU A 657 -42.81 31.85 -20.50
CA LEU A 657 -41.68 32.67 -20.92
C LEU A 657 -40.46 32.24 -20.13
N TYR A 658 -39.36 32.03 -20.83
CA TYR A 658 -38.04 31.99 -20.23
C TYR A 658 -37.64 33.40 -19.79
N VAL A 659 -37.13 33.54 -18.56
CA VAL A 659 -36.65 34.80 -18.01
C VAL A 659 -35.20 34.60 -17.60
N GLU A 660 -34.33 35.44 -18.13
CA GLU A 660 -32.91 35.45 -17.77
C GLU A 660 -32.65 36.24 -16.48
#